data_AF-A0A521H5N8-F1
#
_entry.id   AF-A0A521H5N8-F1
#
_cell.length_a   1.000
_cell.length_b   1.000
_cell.length_c   1.000
_cell.angle_alpha   90.00
_cell.angle_beta   90.00
_cell.angle_gamma   90.00
#
_symmetry.space_group_name_H-M   'P 1'
#
loop_
_entity.id
_entity.type
_entity.pdbx_description
1 polymer ?
#
loop_
_entity_poly.entity_id
_entity_poly.type
_entity_poly.pdbx_seq_one_letter_code
_entity_poly.pdbx_strand_id
1 'polypeptide(L)'
;MLSTPLHYLPLLLLLPGAQQPLDPAAAGPRGVDVPLSLFTNADWPAGLELGEATGISFGDYDGDGWSDLFAFTSANLWRNVAGQTWEYAADLDALLPAAGARYGSSFGDYDNDGLPDIGCEPRRGPGDTCFHLLHNLGGGPNFLDVAGDPAVLDFQPCQADSETIGWADVDGDADLDMFLPIYPPSVSSIGNKFFHNRGPTGPGGAYRFTEEAVAAGLDNPDGNARPEGVFFFDADDDGDLDLYSNGALYQNLSRFDAPRFEYLEADSSGIRNRNIVDEGVFFPDYDRDGDYDLLISFTNSRGLRIYESYGDGSYFATDTAIIESYLDGAAYGLSVADWDNDGDMDFGAANTFRRNLHADTGARQFLLASNQVNPDHLRSAAPAWADWDQDGDTDLAIGNGMFGSYLYQNDSYDAATPWKQRRHLRVRVVRDSPALARGLETEYGASVEVLVHGEENGPRRQQVVSSASGYINQNEYTLAFALPSVEARFDLRVDFPSLPEAGFQRVDKFVNPVLGNLRLASLDDAREIVVYRSGKVVIRGCAFEPLPLDPRLVASTGGLILPAQSVPLPDPTPATSAYEYVGLEISTAAAAGPLRIADIAVDGLLAAPPVCEGRAANLRLWDVTDPLRPFPVPFGLLHRSMDPRNRRAHFPVDLRLEPGRLYRLVALVQSYRATPIAGPVDHGAFQINGGLHFSDPQACKGRGVVRSALDPGNVYLSVRVSTDGARHWADLGNASHAPLQLTASGDPRAGSPITLQLQGAPPLAPVRVVAGGAVACLRHGDAVLVPEPDFLLPAGTTDAAGRLTMTGKWPYFLERGAPLVLQAAVADAGSPAGFVLSNALATLSED
;
A
#
# COMPACT_ATOMS: atom_id res chain seq x y z
N MET A 1 75.66 -18.11 35.44
CA MET A 1 76.06 -18.50 34.06
C MET A 1 75.25 -17.64 33.11
N LEU A 2 75.91 -17.04 32.14
CA LEU A 2 75.36 -16.25 31.03
C LEU A 2 74.27 -17.07 30.29
N SER A 3 73.21 -16.52 29.68
CA SER A 3 73.17 -15.41 28.71
C SER A 3 71.75 -14.84 28.50
N THR A 4 71.62 -13.52 28.51
CA THR A 4 70.58 -12.68 27.89
C THR A 4 70.92 -12.41 26.39
N PRO A 5 70.08 -11.78 25.53
CA PRO A 5 68.92 -10.92 25.85
C PRO A 5 67.66 -11.04 24.96
N LEU A 6 66.52 -10.59 25.49
CA LEU A 6 65.53 -9.83 24.73
C LEU A 6 64.98 -8.72 25.65
N HIS A 7 64.98 -7.51 25.11
CA HIS A 7 64.92 -6.24 25.83
C HIS A 7 63.53 -5.86 26.35
N TYR A 8 63.53 -5.12 27.45
CA TYR A 8 62.43 -4.33 28.02
C TYR A 8 61.90 -3.27 27.03
N LEU A 9 60.60 -2.99 27.03
CA LEU A 9 60.08 -1.64 27.29
C LEU A 9 58.56 -1.65 27.61
N PRO A 10 58.05 -0.68 28.40
CA PRO A 10 56.67 -0.61 28.91
C PRO A 10 55.80 0.41 28.14
N LEU A 11 54.48 0.33 28.41
CA LEU A 11 53.43 1.35 28.33
C LEU A 11 53.76 2.68 27.62
N LEU A 12 53.06 2.98 26.52
CA LEU A 12 52.80 4.35 26.08
C LEU A 12 51.41 4.44 25.41
N LEU A 13 50.72 5.54 25.72
CA LEU A 13 49.44 5.98 25.13
C LEU A 13 49.49 6.03 23.60
N LEU A 14 48.38 5.69 22.93
CA LEU A 14 48.14 6.02 21.52
C LEU A 14 46.76 6.67 21.36
N LEU A 15 46.81 7.88 20.78
CA LEU A 15 45.74 8.68 20.21
C LEU A 15 45.10 7.98 18.99
N PRO A 16 43.92 8.42 18.51
CA PRO A 16 43.31 7.90 17.29
C PRO A 16 44.14 8.31 16.07
N GLY A 17 44.41 7.35 15.18
CA GLY A 17 45.15 7.57 13.94
C GLY A 17 44.58 6.73 12.80
N ALA A 18 44.02 7.44 11.82
CA ALA A 18 43.82 7.12 10.40
C ALA A 18 43.65 5.64 9.98
N GLN A 19 42.44 5.33 9.49
CA GLN A 19 42.18 4.19 8.62
C GLN A 19 43.17 4.17 7.43
N GLN A 20 43.71 2.99 7.12
CA GLN A 20 44.40 2.77 5.85
C GLN A 20 43.37 2.76 4.71
N PRO A 21 43.70 3.29 3.52
CA PRO A 21 42.84 3.16 2.36
C PRO A 21 42.79 1.70 1.92
N LEU A 22 41.57 1.17 1.79
CA LEU A 22 41.31 -0.15 1.23
C LEU A 22 41.78 -0.19 -0.24
N ASP A 23 42.41 -1.30 -0.61
CA ASP A 23 42.89 -1.59 -1.96
C ASP A 23 41.71 -1.63 -2.95
N PRO A 24 41.64 -0.75 -3.96
CA PRO A 24 40.49 -0.63 -4.85
C PRO A 24 40.31 -1.81 -5.83
N ALA A 25 41.23 -2.78 -5.86
CA ALA A 25 41.25 -3.85 -6.86
C ALA A 25 40.69 -5.22 -6.40
N ALA A 26 40.13 -5.34 -5.20
CA ALA A 26 39.68 -6.63 -4.64
C ALA A 26 38.17 -6.75 -4.35
N ALA A 27 37.32 -5.83 -4.82
CA ALA A 27 35.87 -5.91 -4.64
C ALA A 27 35.20 -6.67 -5.81
N GLY A 28 34.23 -7.53 -5.51
CA GLY A 28 33.24 -8.02 -6.48
C GLY A 28 32.41 -6.87 -7.08
N PRO A 29 31.33 -7.13 -7.84
CA PRO A 29 30.53 -6.06 -8.44
C PRO A 29 30.16 -5.06 -7.35
N ARG A 30 30.70 -3.84 -7.46
CA ARG A 30 30.37 -2.73 -6.58
C ARG A 30 28.88 -2.45 -6.78
N GLY A 31 28.13 -2.26 -5.70
CA GLY A 31 26.75 -1.79 -5.77
C GLY A 31 26.67 -0.57 -6.69
N VAL A 32 25.60 -0.49 -7.48
CA VAL A 32 25.33 0.63 -8.38
C VAL A 32 25.38 1.93 -7.56
N ASP A 33 25.96 2.99 -8.11
CA ASP A 33 25.99 4.30 -7.45
C ASP A 33 24.56 4.82 -7.29
N VAL A 34 24.21 5.35 -6.12
CA VAL A 34 22.95 6.08 -5.90
C VAL A 34 22.91 7.25 -6.89
N PRO A 35 21.94 7.28 -7.81
CA PRO A 35 21.92 8.16 -8.98
C PRO A 35 21.45 9.59 -8.62
N LEU A 36 22.02 10.18 -7.57
CA LEU A 36 21.62 11.49 -7.06
C LEU A 36 22.62 12.58 -7.42
N SER A 37 22.11 13.73 -7.87
CA SER A 37 22.87 14.98 -7.99
C SER A 37 22.19 16.11 -7.23
N LEU A 38 22.99 17.09 -6.76
CA LEU A 38 22.44 18.24 -6.04
C LEU A 38 21.54 19.02 -7.00
N PHE A 39 20.28 19.27 -6.62
CA PHE A 39 19.35 20.02 -7.44
C PHE A 39 19.90 21.44 -7.66
N THR A 40 20.08 21.82 -8.93
CA THR A 40 20.54 23.17 -9.30
C THR A 40 19.80 23.70 -10.51
N ASN A 41 19.49 24.99 -10.49
CA ASN A 41 18.95 25.68 -11.66
C ASN A 41 19.39 27.16 -11.68
N ALA A 42 18.74 27.99 -12.50
CA ALA A 42 19.09 29.41 -12.63
C ALA A 42 18.84 30.21 -11.33
N ASP A 43 17.83 29.83 -10.55
CA ASP A 43 17.48 30.46 -9.28
C ASP A 43 18.30 29.90 -8.12
N TRP A 44 18.70 28.62 -8.22
CA TRP A 44 19.46 27.86 -7.22
C TRP A 44 20.80 27.34 -7.78
N PRO A 45 21.72 28.21 -8.25
CA PRO A 45 22.93 27.78 -8.96
C PRO A 45 23.97 27.05 -8.08
N ALA A 46 23.79 27.09 -6.75
CA ALA A 46 24.66 26.45 -5.77
C ALA A 46 23.97 25.31 -5.00
N GLY A 47 22.74 24.95 -5.39
CA GLY A 47 21.89 24.05 -4.62
C GLY A 47 20.68 24.78 -4.04
N LEU A 48 19.55 24.08 -3.91
CA LEU A 48 18.44 24.52 -3.06
C LEU A 48 18.75 24.15 -1.61
N GLU A 49 19.02 25.16 -0.77
CA GLU A 49 19.18 24.99 0.68
C GLU A 49 17.83 25.24 1.35
N LEU A 50 17.28 24.20 1.98
CA LEU A 50 15.93 24.19 2.55
C LEU A 50 15.85 24.85 3.94
N GLY A 51 17.00 25.23 4.50
CA GLY A 51 17.16 25.71 5.87
C GLY A 51 17.71 24.64 6.82
N GLU A 52 17.79 24.97 8.11
CA GLU A 52 18.08 23.98 9.14
C GLU A 52 16.86 23.07 9.29
N ALA A 53 17.04 21.75 9.21
CA ALA A 53 15.95 20.79 9.38
C ALA A 53 16.51 19.46 9.86
N THR A 54 15.97 18.91 10.96
CA THR A 54 16.32 17.55 11.39
C THR A 54 15.51 16.54 10.58
N GLY A 55 14.20 16.73 10.50
CA GLY A 55 13.28 16.00 9.62
C GLY A 55 12.71 16.87 8.50
N ILE A 56 12.21 16.21 7.45
CA ILE A 56 11.54 16.82 6.30
C ILE A 56 10.23 16.08 6.05
N SER A 57 9.17 16.82 5.74
CA SER A 57 7.87 16.26 5.38
C SER A 57 7.46 16.73 4.00
N PHE A 58 7.09 15.80 3.12
CA PHE A 58 6.43 16.12 1.85
C PHE A 58 4.91 16.16 2.01
N GLY A 59 4.25 17.11 1.35
CA GLY A 59 2.80 17.19 1.25
C GLY A 59 2.33 18.33 0.35
N ASP A 60 1.22 18.17 -0.35
CA ASP A 60 0.62 19.17 -1.26
C ASP A 60 -0.25 20.15 -0.46
N TYR A 61 0.36 21.20 0.10
CA TYR A 61 -0.35 22.07 1.05
C TYR A 61 -1.34 23.01 0.36
N ASP A 62 -1.17 23.29 -0.93
CA ASP A 62 -2.03 24.20 -1.69
C ASP A 62 -2.98 23.50 -2.67
N GLY A 63 -2.85 22.18 -2.80
CA GLY A 63 -3.77 21.33 -3.53
C GLY A 63 -3.59 21.37 -5.04
N ASP A 64 -2.42 21.77 -5.52
CA ASP A 64 -2.15 21.92 -6.96
C ASP A 64 -1.69 20.62 -7.64
N GLY A 65 -1.57 19.54 -6.87
CA GLY A 65 -1.22 18.20 -7.34
C GLY A 65 0.28 17.91 -7.37
N TRP A 66 1.11 18.83 -6.87
CA TRP A 66 2.55 18.67 -6.76
C TRP A 66 2.97 18.59 -5.30
N SER A 67 3.85 17.64 -4.98
CA SER A 67 4.35 17.49 -3.61
C SER A 67 5.20 18.71 -3.22
N ASP A 68 4.74 19.45 -2.21
CA ASP A 68 5.51 20.52 -1.55
C ASP A 68 6.31 19.96 -0.38
N LEU A 69 7.05 20.82 0.31
CA LEU A 69 7.98 20.41 1.37
C LEU A 69 7.96 21.35 2.57
N PHE A 70 7.93 20.77 3.77
CA PHE A 70 8.12 21.48 5.03
C PHE A 70 9.40 21.05 5.75
N ALA A 71 10.25 22.04 6.07
CA ALA A 71 11.53 21.88 6.76
C ALA A 71 11.42 22.45 8.19
N PHE A 72 11.08 21.58 9.16
CA PHE A 72 10.52 22.00 10.44
C PHE A 72 11.44 22.79 11.37
N THR A 73 12.75 22.47 11.45
CA THR A 73 13.63 23.16 12.41
C THR A 73 13.69 24.67 12.15
N SER A 74 13.80 25.08 10.88
CA SER A 74 13.63 26.46 10.44
C SER A 74 12.18 26.88 10.18
N ALA A 75 11.23 25.92 10.21
CA ALA A 75 9.83 26.06 9.82
C ALA A 75 9.64 26.72 8.44
N ASN A 76 10.51 26.37 7.49
CA ASN A 76 10.43 26.85 6.12
C ASN A 76 9.43 26.00 5.33
N LEU A 77 8.43 26.63 4.74
CA LEU A 77 7.53 26.01 3.78
C LEU A 77 8.00 26.34 2.36
N TRP A 78 8.20 25.30 1.56
CA TRP A 78 8.68 25.37 0.19
C TRP A 78 7.62 24.82 -0.74
N ARG A 79 7.29 25.58 -1.78
CA ARG A 79 6.31 25.15 -2.77
C ARG A 79 6.99 24.66 -4.04
N ASN A 80 6.51 23.53 -4.54
CA ASN A 80 6.88 22.98 -5.83
C ASN A 80 6.14 23.71 -6.96
N VAL A 81 6.89 24.28 -7.89
CA VAL A 81 6.32 25.04 -9.02
C VAL A 81 6.18 24.10 -10.21
N ALA A 82 5.17 23.24 -10.14
CA ALA A 82 4.77 22.31 -11.20
C ALA A 82 5.91 21.44 -11.76
N GLY A 83 6.77 20.93 -10.87
CA GLY A 83 7.91 20.07 -11.22
C GLY A 83 9.04 20.79 -11.96
N GLN A 84 9.07 22.12 -11.97
CA GLN A 84 10.09 22.88 -12.71
C GLN A 84 11.14 23.54 -11.81
N THR A 85 10.71 24.00 -10.64
CA THR A 85 11.55 24.70 -9.67
C THR A 85 10.83 24.77 -8.32
N TRP A 86 11.49 25.38 -7.35
CA TRP A 86 10.98 25.58 -6.00
C TRP A 86 10.88 27.07 -5.68
N GLU A 87 9.82 27.46 -4.97
CA GLU A 87 9.67 28.78 -4.38
C GLU A 87 9.63 28.71 -2.85
N TYR A 88 10.26 29.69 -2.20
CA TYR A 88 10.11 29.87 -0.76
C TYR A 88 8.71 30.44 -0.47
N ALA A 89 7.81 29.62 0.07
CA ALA A 89 6.42 29.98 0.25
C ALA A 89 6.22 30.82 1.52
N ALA A 90 6.72 30.34 2.67
CA ALA A 90 6.57 31.04 3.94
C ALA A 90 7.60 30.65 5.00
N ASP A 91 7.84 31.59 5.91
CA ASP A 91 8.43 31.36 7.23
C ASP A 91 7.30 31.08 8.23
N LEU A 92 7.04 29.81 8.55
CA LEU A 92 6.02 29.47 9.53
C LEU A 92 6.54 29.62 10.98
N ASP A 93 7.84 29.86 11.19
CA ASP A 93 8.38 30.15 12.53
C ASP A 93 7.79 31.44 13.09
N ALA A 94 7.39 32.38 12.24
CA ALA A 94 6.70 33.60 12.64
C ALA A 94 5.34 33.37 13.33
N LEU A 95 4.74 32.18 13.13
CA LEU A 95 3.49 31.76 13.79
C LEU A 95 3.74 31.04 15.11
N LEU A 96 4.94 30.50 15.29
CA LEU A 96 5.32 29.66 16.42
C LEU A 96 6.11 30.47 17.46
N PRO A 97 6.01 30.16 18.76
CA PRO A 97 6.90 30.76 19.73
C PRO A 97 8.33 30.21 19.55
N ALA A 98 9.33 31.04 19.85
CA ALA A 98 10.73 30.70 19.64
C ALA A 98 11.13 29.45 20.44
N ALA A 99 11.57 28.40 19.74
CA ALA A 99 12.03 27.14 20.32
C ALA A 99 13.55 27.00 20.24
N GLY A 100 14.13 26.21 21.13
CA GLY A 100 15.56 25.88 21.11
C GLY A 100 15.91 24.69 20.22
N ALA A 101 14.93 23.83 19.92
CA ALA A 101 15.05 22.66 19.03
C ALA A 101 13.66 22.21 18.56
N ARG A 102 13.61 21.68 17.34
CA ARG A 102 12.43 21.17 16.61
C ARG A 102 12.90 20.09 15.65
N TYR A 103 12.35 18.88 15.70
CA TYR A 103 12.90 17.71 15.01
C TYR A 103 12.04 17.25 13.82
N GLY A 104 10.81 16.83 14.05
CA GLY A 104 9.94 16.19 13.06
C GLY A 104 8.70 17.00 12.68
N SER A 105 7.95 16.49 11.74
CA SER A 105 6.62 17.01 11.42
C SER A 105 5.93 15.98 10.56
N SER A 106 4.62 16.12 10.41
CA SER A 106 3.92 15.42 9.33
C SER A 106 2.68 16.18 8.92
N PHE A 107 2.38 16.09 7.63
CA PHE A 107 1.13 16.52 7.04
C PHE A 107 0.02 15.53 7.38
N GLY A 108 -1.18 16.06 7.63
CA GLY A 108 -2.43 15.33 7.79
C GLY A 108 -3.62 16.29 7.72
N ASP A 109 -4.65 15.94 6.98
CA ASP A 109 -5.90 16.73 6.85
C ASP A 109 -6.86 16.30 7.98
N TYR A 110 -6.81 16.99 9.12
CA TYR A 110 -7.53 16.53 10.31
C TYR A 110 -9.00 16.93 10.34
N ASP A 111 -9.38 17.98 9.60
CA ASP A 111 -10.76 18.47 9.55
C ASP A 111 -11.48 18.14 8.23
N ASN A 112 -10.83 17.34 7.39
CA ASN A 112 -11.36 16.81 6.13
C ASN A 112 -11.85 17.93 5.21
N ASP A 113 -11.11 19.04 5.15
CA ASP A 113 -11.42 20.19 4.30
C ASP A 113 -10.70 20.13 2.94
N GLY A 114 -9.82 19.13 2.76
CA GLY A 114 -9.04 18.92 1.56
C GLY A 114 -7.76 19.73 1.52
N LEU A 115 -7.30 20.30 2.64
CA LEU A 115 -6.05 21.03 2.73
C LEU A 115 -5.20 20.43 3.85
N PRO A 116 -4.07 19.76 3.54
CA PRO A 116 -3.23 19.16 4.57
C PRO A 116 -2.77 20.19 5.63
N ASP A 117 -3.01 19.87 6.90
CA ASP A 117 -2.50 20.59 8.06
C ASP A 117 -1.14 20.01 8.48
N ILE A 118 -0.45 20.68 9.40
CA ILE A 118 0.89 20.25 9.84
C ILE A 118 0.93 20.04 11.36
N GLY A 119 1.17 18.79 11.77
CA GLY A 119 1.54 18.45 13.15
C GLY A 119 3.03 18.67 13.39
N CYS A 120 3.35 19.34 14.51
CA CYS A 120 4.71 19.71 14.90
C CYS A 120 4.99 19.22 16.33
N GLU A 121 5.95 18.34 16.53
CA GLU A 121 6.08 17.63 17.81
C GLU A 121 6.61 18.50 18.96
N PRO A 122 6.25 18.17 20.22
CA PRO A 122 6.84 18.82 21.39
C PRO A 122 8.28 18.35 21.61
N ARG A 123 9.17 19.29 21.97
CA ARG A 123 10.55 18.99 22.34
C ARG A 123 10.98 19.67 23.63
N ARG A 124 11.61 18.95 24.57
CA ARG A 124 12.26 19.58 25.74
C ARG A 124 13.46 20.40 25.29
N GLY A 125 13.55 21.63 25.76
CA GLY A 125 14.64 22.55 25.43
C GLY A 125 14.43 23.95 26.01
N PRO A 126 15.37 24.88 25.76
CA PRO A 126 15.13 26.30 26.05
C PRO A 126 14.08 26.85 25.08
N GLY A 127 13.25 27.79 25.54
CA GLY A 127 12.20 28.41 24.70
C GLY A 127 10.90 27.63 24.74
N ASP A 128 10.20 27.64 23.61
CA ASP A 128 9.01 26.83 23.38
C ASP A 128 9.33 25.33 23.31
N THR A 129 8.39 24.53 23.79
CA THR A 129 8.54 23.08 24.00
C THR A 129 7.23 22.33 23.78
N CYS A 130 6.26 23.00 23.17
CA CYS A 130 4.90 22.53 23.03
C CYS A 130 4.71 21.87 21.67
N PHE A 131 3.72 20.98 21.61
CA PHE A 131 3.15 20.51 20.38
C PHE A 131 2.41 21.64 19.68
N HIS A 132 2.50 21.71 18.36
CA HIS A 132 1.76 22.67 17.54
C HIS A 132 0.99 21.95 16.43
N LEU A 133 -0.18 22.48 16.10
CA LEU A 133 -1.03 22.00 15.02
C LEU A 133 -1.34 23.20 14.15
N LEU A 134 -0.69 23.27 12.98
CA LEU A 134 -0.84 24.36 12.04
C LEU A 134 -1.98 24.03 11.09
N HIS A 135 -3.16 24.59 11.37
CA HIS A 135 -4.33 24.43 10.54
C HIS A 135 -4.22 25.26 9.26
N ASN A 136 -4.43 24.63 8.11
CA ASN A 136 -4.35 25.24 6.79
C ASN A 136 -5.67 25.94 6.44
N LEU A 137 -5.63 27.26 6.28
CA LEU A 137 -6.82 28.07 5.98
C LEU A 137 -7.07 28.26 4.46
N GLY A 138 -6.20 27.69 3.62
CA GLY A 138 -6.25 27.80 2.17
C GLY A 138 -5.92 29.18 1.59
N GLY A 139 -5.87 29.23 0.26
CA GLY A 139 -5.60 30.46 -0.49
C GLY A 139 -4.14 30.91 -0.51
N GLY A 140 -3.20 29.98 -0.31
CA GLY A 140 -1.75 30.20 -0.20
C GLY A 140 -1.19 29.65 1.11
N PRO A 141 0.04 30.00 1.50
CA PRO A 141 0.67 29.51 2.73
C PRO A 141 0.10 30.23 3.97
N ASN A 142 -1.17 29.99 4.25
CA ASN A 142 -1.95 30.68 5.27
C ASN A 142 -2.34 29.69 6.37
N PHE A 143 -1.59 29.71 7.46
CA PHE A 143 -1.75 28.76 8.57
C PHE A 143 -2.12 29.46 9.88
N LEU A 144 -2.79 28.72 10.75
CA LEU A 144 -3.09 29.11 12.13
C LEU A 144 -2.67 28.00 13.09
N ASP A 145 -1.86 28.31 14.10
CA ASP A 145 -1.62 27.38 15.20
C ASP A 145 -2.87 27.28 16.09
N VAL A 146 -3.48 26.09 16.13
CA VAL A 146 -4.69 25.79 16.88
C VAL A 146 -4.45 24.90 18.11
N ALA A 147 -3.23 24.41 18.33
CA ALA A 147 -2.95 23.45 19.41
C ALA A 147 -3.18 24.02 20.82
N GLY A 148 -3.06 25.35 20.98
CA GLY A 148 -3.30 26.03 22.25
C GLY A 148 -4.78 26.31 22.55
N ASP A 149 -5.70 26.04 21.62
CA ASP A 149 -7.14 26.24 21.83
C ASP A 149 -7.76 24.99 22.49
N PRO A 150 -8.24 25.07 23.75
CA PRO A 150 -8.88 23.94 24.43
C PRO A 150 -10.23 23.52 23.80
N ALA A 151 -10.77 24.30 22.86
CA ALA A 151 -11.92 23.90 22.05
C ALA A 151 -11.54 22.93 20.93
N VAL A 152 -10.29 22.97 20.45
CA VAL A 152 -9.73 22.07 19.44
C VAL A 152 -8.98 20.93 20.10
N LEU A 153 -7.99 21.21 20.94
CA LEU A 153 -7.16 20.21 21.60
C LEU A 153 -7.33 20.30 23.12
N ASP A 154 -7.93 19.29 23.75
CA ASP A 154 -8.20 19.35 25.19
C ASP A 154 -6.94 19.26 26.09
N PHE A 155 -5.82 18.82 25.50
CA PHE A 155 -4.53 18.75 26.13
C PHE A 155 -3.41 19.05 25.12
N GLN A 156 -2.69 20.15 25.29
CA GLN A 156 -1.47 20.46 24.52
C GLN A 156 -0.23 19.87 25.23
N PRO A 157 0.46 18.87 24.64
CA PRO A 157 1.71 18.35 25.19
C PRO A 157 2.79 19.44 25.19
N CYS A 158 3.43 19.67 26.34
CA CYS A 158 4.58 20.56 26.45
C CYS A 158 5.66 19.93 27.34
N GLN A 159 6.91 20.36 27.18
CA GLN A 159 8.05 19.81 27.93
C GLN A 159 8.14 18.27 27.78
N ALA A 160 7.80 17.77 26.61
CA ALA A 160 7.84 16.36 26.24
C ALA A 160 8.92 16.14 25.19
N ASP A 161 9.42 14.91 25.08
CA ASP A 161 10.22 14.49 23.93
C ASP A 161 9.39 13.54 23.09
N SER A 162 9.02 14.02 21.92
CA SER A 162 8.48 13.29 20.78
C SER A 162 9.39 13.59 19.60
N GLU A 163 9.40 12.74 18.57
CA GLU A 163 10.24 12.96 17.39
C GLU A 163 9.50 12.71 16.07
N THR A 164 8.58 11.74 16.03
CA THR A 164 7.73 11.46 14.86
C THR A 164 6.26 11.62 15.24
N ILE A 165 5.37 11.87 14.28
CA ILE A 165 3.92 11.97 14.46
C ILE A 165 3.25 11.01 13.47
N GLY A 166 2.31 10.19 13.94
CA GLY A 166 1.51 9.29 13.11
C GLY A 166 0.07 9.80 12.96
N TRP A 167 -0.46 9.75 11.75
CA TRP A 167 -1.85 10.06 11.40
C TRP A 167 -2.52 8.81 10.84
N ALA A 168 -3.70 8.47 11.36
CA ALA A 168 -4.50 7.36 10.85
C ALA A 168 -5.94 7.46 11.35
N ASP A 169 -6.90 7.03 10.55
CA ASP A 169 -8.27 6.78 10.98
C ASP A 169 -8.33 5.34 11.51
N VAL A 170 -8.20 5.19 12.83
CA VAL A 170 -8.01 3.87 13.45
C VAL A 170 -9.30 3.23 13.91
N ASP A 171 -10.38 4.00 13.97
CA ASP A 171 -11.66 3.54 14.48
C ASP A 171 -12.82 3.68 13.47
N GLY A 172 -12.51 4.06 12.22
CA GLY A 172 -13.41 3.98 11.08
C GLY A 172 -14.52 5.02 11.07
N ASP A 173 -14.35 6.14 11.80
CA ASP A 173 -15.31 7.25 11.84
C ASP A 173 -15.11 8.28 10.70
N ALA A 174 -14.04 8.10 9.94
CA ALA A 174 -13.60 8.91 8.82
C ALA A 174 -12.79 10.18 9.18
N ASP A 175 -12.42 10.37 10.44
CA ASP A 175 -11.60 11.47 10.91
C ASP A 175 -10.18 10.98 11.22
N LEU A 176 -9.14 11.71 10.81
CA LEU A 176 -7.77 11.28 11.11
C LEU A 176 -7.47 11.51 12.60
N ASP A 177 -7.15 10.43 13.31
CA ASP A 177 -6.57 10.46 14.64
C ASP A 177 -5.06 10.71 14.58
N MET A 178 -4.50 11.13 15.72
CA MET A 178 -3.08 11.47 15.81
C MET A 178 -2.40 10.76 16.98
N PHE A 179 -1.32 10.03 16.70
CA PHE A 179 -0.48 9.38 17.70
C PHE A 179 0.90 10.05 17.79
N LEU A 180 1.28 10.41 19.02
CA LEU A 180 2.59 10.95 19.35
C LEU A 180 3.32 9.95 20.26
N PRO A 181 4.31 9.22 19.74
CA PRO A 181 5.22 8.47 20.58
C PRO A 181 6.05 9.46 21.42
N ILE A 182 5.74 9.51 22.72
CA ILE A 182 6.38 10.42 23.65
C ILE A 182 7.11 9.61 24.70
N TYR A 183 8.31 10.09 25.03
CA TYR A 183 9.17 9.48 26.04
C TYR A 183 8.41 9.28 27.37
N PRO A 184 8.63 8.15 28.06
CA PRO A 184 7.87 7.83 29.27
C PRO A 184 8.28 8.65 30.50
N PRO A 185 7.44 8.67 31.56
CA PRO A 185 7.77 9.29 32.84
C PRO A 185 9.03 8.77 33.50
N SER A 186 9.45 7.53 33.21
CA SER A 186 10.68 6.92 33.70
C SER A 186 11.95 7.69 33.31
N VAL A 187 11.89 8.47 32.22
CA VAL A 187 12.96 9.38 31.74
C VAL A 187 12.55 10.86 31.84
N SER A 188 11.66 11.17 32.80
CA SER A 188 11.20 12.52 33.14
C SER A 188 10.42 13.24 32.04
N SER A 189 9.70 12.50 31.19
CA SER A 189 8.76 13.03 30.19
C SER A 189 7.31 12.67 30.57
N ILE A 190 6.33 12.83 29.68
CA ILE A 190 4.89 12.74 30.00
C ILE A 190 4.18 11.51 29.42
N GLY A 191 4.94 10.63 28.74
CA GLY A 191 4.45 9.44 28.06
C GLY A 191 3.62 9.72 26.81
N ASN A 192 3.38 8.67 26.02
CA ASN A 192 2.64 8.70 24.75
C ASN A 192 1.36 9.53 24.84
N LYS A 193 1.00 10.15 23.73
CA LYS A 193 -0.29 10.83 23.56
C LYS A 193 -0.97 10.28 22.32
N PHE A 194 -2.26 10.06 22.44
CA PHE A 194 -3.13 9.67 21.34
C PHE A 194 -4.31 10.63 21.38
N PHE A 195 -4.48 11.37 20.30
CA PHE A 195 -5.53 12.33 20.15
C PHE A 195 -6.59 11.74 19.24
N HIS A 196 -7.68 11.31 19.86
CA HIS A 196 -8.87 10.86 19.17
C HIS A 196 -9.60 12.07 18.60
N ASN A 197 -9.72 12.13 17.28
CA ASN A 197 -10.47 13.14 16.56
C ASN A 197 -11.97 12.89 16.70
N ARG A 198 -12.66 13.71 17.48
CA ARG A 198 -14.11 13.59 17.74
C ARG A 198 -14.95 14.24 16.64
N GLY A 199 -14.38 14.43 15.45
CA GLY A 199 -14.99 15.14 14.35
C GLY A 199 -15.46 16.56 14.69
N PRO A 200 -16.40 17.14 13.91
CA PRO A 200 -16.89 18.52 14.03
C PRO A 200 -17.87 18.71 15.21
N THR A 201 -17.50 18.24 16.40
CA THR A 201 -18.32 18.30 17.63
C THR A 201 -18.10 19.56 18.47
N GLY A 202 -17.13 20.39 18.10
CA GLY A 202 -16.80 21.65 18.78
C GLY A 202 -17.77 22.80 18.50
N PRO A 203 -17.62 23.94 19.19
CA PRO A 203 -18.43 25.14 18.96
C PRO A 203 -18.31 25.62 17.51
N GLY A 204 -19.46 25.80 16.85
CA GLY A 204 -19.48 26.25 15.44
C GLY A 204 -19.19 25.15 14.42
N GLY A 205 -19.09 23.88 14.84
CA GLY A 205 -18.73 22.76 13.97
C GLY A 205 -17.22 22.58 13.79
N ALA A 206 -16.41 23.20 14.66
CA ALA A 206 -14.97 22.97 14.67
C ALA A 206 -14.66 21.52 15.08
N TYR A 207 -13.61 20.97 14.50
CA TYR A 207 -13.08 19.66 14.88
C TYR A 207 -12.46 19.70 16.26
N ARG A 208 -12.49 18.57 16.96
CA ARG A 208 -12.01 18.48 18.34
C ARG A 208 -11.29 17.18 18.61
N PHE A 209 -10.11 17.27 19.18
CA PHE A 209 -9.34 16.17 19.72
C PHE A 209 -9.56 15.97 21.21
N THR A 210 -9.55 14.70 21.63
CA THR A 210 -9.49 14.28 23.03
C THR A 210 -8.27 13.40 23.25
N GLU A 211 -7.46 13.70 24.27
CA GLU A 211 -6.34 12.83 24.64
C GLU A 211 -6.82 11.54 25.32
N GLU A 212 -6.51 10.39 24.72
CA GLU A 212 -7.04 9.09 25.14
C GLU A 212 -5.99 7.96 25.18
N ALA A 213 -4.69 8.25 25.23
CA ALA A 213 -3.65 7.22 25.12
C ALA A 213 -3.84 6.05 26.10
N VAL A 214 -4.11 6.34 27.37
CA VAL A 214 -4.34 5.29 28.38
C VAL A 214 -5.65 4.54 28.13
N ALA A 215 -6.71 5.24 27.73
CA ALA A 215 -8.03 4.63 27.51
C ALA A 215 -8.04 3.74 26.27
N ALA A 216 -7.31 4.14 25.23
CA ALA A 216 -7.10 3.40 23.99
C ALA A 216 -6.05 2.28 24.13
N GLY A 217 -5.33 2.14 25.24
CA GLY A 217 -4.30 1.09 25.41
C GLY A 217 -2.98 1.39 24.68
N LEU A 218 -2.69 2.67 24.47
CA LEU A 218 -1.52 3.21 23.77
C LEU A 218 -0.53 3.92 24.70
N ASP A 219 -0.62 3.68 26.01
CA ASP A 219 0.39 4.14 26.96
C ASP A 219 1.74 3.44 26.75
N ASN A 220 2.81 4.00 27.32
CA ASN A 220 4.14 3.40 27.14
C ASN A 220 4.21 2.03 27.84
N PRO A 221 4.64 0.96 27.13
CA PRO A 221 4.84 -0.33 27.76
C PRO A 221 6.06 -0.27 28.70
N ASP A 222 6.04 -1.10 29.74
CA ASP A 222 7.14 -1.22 30.69
C ASP A 222 8.48 -1.51 29.99
N GLY A 223 9.53 -0.82 30.41
CA GLY A 223 10.89 -1.01 29.86
C GLY A 223 11.21 -0.18 28.62
N ASN A 224 10.24 0.53 28.04
CA ASN A 224 10.51 1.55 27.04
C ASN A 224 11.13 2.80 27.70
N ALA A 225 12.06 3.46 27.00
CA ALA A 225 12.65 4.74 27.43
C ALA A 225 12.72 5.81 26.32
N ARG A 226 12.49 5.43 25.04
CA ARG A 226 12.63 6.27 23.84
C ARG A 226 11.82 5.67 22.69
N PRO A 227 10.54 6.02 22.57
CA PRO A 227 9.73 5.64 21.42
C PRO A 227 9.76 6.76 20.40
N GLU A 228 10.45 6.56 19.28
CA GLU A 228 10.56 7.59 18.23
C GLU A 228 9.97 7.10 16.90
N GLY A 229 10.03 5.78 16.65
CA GLY A 229 9.38 5.14 15.51
C GLY A 229 7.86 4.94 15.71
N VAL A 230 7.10 5.25 14.67
CA VAL A 230 5.66 5.00 14.53
C VAL A 230 5.35 4.55 13.11
N PHE A 231 4.47 3.56 12.96
CA PHE A 231 3.92 3.15 11.65
C PHE A 231 2.52 2.55 11.83
N PHE A 232 1.55 2.98 11.03
CA PHE A 232 0.21 2.40 10.97
C PHE A 232 0.05 1.55 9.70
N PHE A 233 -0.47 0.33 9.86
CA PHE A 233 -0.70 -0.61 8.76
C PHE A 233 -1.56 -1.78 9.24
N ASP A 234 -2.21 -2.49 8.32
CA ASP A 234 -2.90 -3.75 8.61
C ASP A 234 -1.87 -4.89 8.70
N ALA A 235 -1.48 -5.27 9.91
CA ALA A 235 -0.37 -6.22 10.12
C ALA A 235 -0.81 -7.68 10.03
N ASP A 236 -2.09 -7.96 10.21
CA ASP A 236 -2.64 -9.30 10.25
C ASP A 236 -3.70 -9.61 9.17
N ASP A 237 -3.90 -8.67 8.24
CA ASP A 237 -4.77 -8.73 7.08
C ASP A 237 -6.23 -9.00 7.52
N ASP A 238 -6.71 -8.28 8.54
CA ASP A 238 -8.10 -8.29 8.98
C ASP A 238 -8.91 -7.05 8.52
N GLY A 239 -8.19 -6.04 8.02
CA GLY A 239 -8.72 -4.82 7.42
C GLY A 239 -8.59 -3.58 8.27
N ASP A 240 -8.26 -3.68 9.55
CA ASP A 240 -8.04 -2.54 10.42
C ASP A 240 -6.57 -2.12 10.50
N LEU A 241 -6.30 -0.95 11.09
CA LEU A 241 -4.95 -0.41 11.19
C LEU A 241 -4.35 -0.68 12.55
N ASP A 242 -3.42 -1.63 12.59
CA ASP A 242 -2.51 -1.82 13.70
C ASP A 242 -1.49 -0.70 13.78
N LEU A 243 -0.80 -0.64 14.92
CA LEU A 243 0.25 0.32 15.18
C LEU A 243 1.53 -0.38 15.60
N TYR A 244 2.65 -0.05 14.97
CA TYR A 244 3.96 -0.29 15.56
C TYR A 244 4.47 0.97 16.25
N SER A 245 4.84 0.86 17.52
CA SER A 245 5.62 1.88 18.21
C SER A 245 6.24 1.29 19.48
N ASN A 246 7.15 2.01 20.13
CA ASN A 246 7.67 1.62 21.44
C ASN A 246 8.32 0.21 21.49
N GLY A 247 8.86 -0.34 20.40
CA GLY A 247 9.36 -1.71 20.37
C GLY A 247 8.27 -2.79 20.29
N ALA A 248 7.02 -2.40 20.07
CA ALA A 248 5.86 -3.28 20.14
C ALA A 248 4.91 -3.06 18.95
N LEU A 249 4.27 -4.14 18.53
CA LEU A 249 3.10 -4.11 17.67
C LEU A 249 1.85 -4.06 18.56
N TYR A 250 0.94 -3.15 18.26
CA TYR A 250 -0.35 -2.94 18.91
C TYR A 250 -1.42 -3.41 17.96
N GLN A 251 -2.08 -4.49 18.35
CA GLN A 251 -3.24 -4.97 17.62
C GLN A 251 -4.39 -3.99 17.81
N ASN A 252 -5.04 -3.61 16.72
CA ASN A 252 -6.23 -2.80 16.76
C ASN A 252 -7.45 -3.68 17.12
N LEU A 253 -8.23 -3.19 18.07
CA LEU A 253 -9.45 -3.83 18.58
C LEU A 253 -10.58 -2.79 18.65
N SER A 254 -10.45 -1.72 17.86
CA SER A 254 -11.34 -0.59 17.84
C SER A 254 -12.71 -1.01 17.31
N ARG A 255 -13.68 -0.15 17.61
CA ARG A 255 -14.98 -0.15 16.97
C ARG A 255 -15.26 1.27 16.53
N PHE A 256 -16.31 1.45 15.74
CA PHE A 256 -16.74 2.78 15.30
C PHE A 256 -16.73 3.84 16.42
N ASP A 257 -15.93 4.90 16.26
CA ASP A 257 -15.76 6.03 17.21
C ASP A 257 -15.36 5.57 18.64
N ALA A 258 -14.56 4.50 18.72
CA ALA A 258 -14.16 3.85 19.96
C ALA A 258 -12.77 3.17 19.81
N PRO A 259 -11.68 3.96 19.85
CA PRO A 259 -10.34 3.48 19.63
C PRO A 259 -9.91 2.59 20.79
N ARG A 260 -9.33 1.44 20.44
CA ARG A 260 -8.82 0.47 21.41
C ARG A 260 -7.74 -0.38 20.78
N PHE A 261 -6.62 -0.48 21.47
CA PHE A 261 -5.46 -1.26 21.08
C PHE A 261 -5.03 -2.19 22.21
N GLU A 262 -4.34 -3.24 21.82
CA GLU A 262 -3.66 -4.15 22.73
C GLU A 262 -2.25 -4.45 22.21
N TYR A 263 -1.21 -4.03 22.94
CA TYR A 263 0.15 -4.37 22.54
C TYR A 263 0.41 -5.87 22.69
N LEU A 264 1.03 -6.46 21.68
CA LEU A 264 1.52 -7.84 21.70
C LEU A 264 2.84 -7.88 22.46
N GLU A 265 3.03 -8.85 23.36
CA GLU A 265 4.28 -9.12 24.06
C GLU A 265 5.34 -9.74 23.13
N ALA A 266 6.60 -9.71 23.55
CA ALA A 266 7.74 -10.08 22.69
C ALA A 266 7.70 -11.56 22.23
N ASP A 267 7.16 -12.45 23.07
CA ASP A 267 6.99 -13.85 22.67
C ASP A 267 5.80 -14.02 21.71
N SER A 268 4.76 -13.18 21.80
CA SER A 268 3.58 -13.21 20.94
C SER A 268 3.82 -12.66 19.54
N SER A 269 4.41 -11.46 19.45
CA SER A 269 4.74 -10.85 18.15
C SER A 269 6.04 -11.38 17.55
N GLY A 270 6.90 -12.00 18.36
CA GLY A 270 8.26 -12.38 17.96
C GLY A 270 9.24 -11.20 17.82
N ILE A 271 8.76 -9.96 17.96
CA ILE A 271 9.58 -8.74 17.98
C ILE A 271 10.22 -8.60 19.37
N ARG A 272 11.49 -9.00 19.45
CA ARG A 272 12.30 -9.04 20.67
C ARG A 272 13.18 -7.79 20.81
N ASN A 273 13.88 -7.69 21.94
CA ASN A 273 14.87 -6.64 22.23
C ASN A 273 14.31 -5.22 22.31
N ARG A 274 13.07 -5.06 22.77
CA ARG A 274 12.35 -3.78 22.98
C ARG A 274 13.06 -2.75 23.85
N ASN A 275 14.04 -3.21 24.65
CA ASN A 275 14.84 -2.34 25.51
C ASN A 275 15.98 -1.65 24.73
N ILE A 276 16.14 -1.95 23.44
CA ILE A 276 17.09 -1.32 22.53
C ILE A 276 16.29 -0.33 21.67
N VAL A 277 16.35 0.94 22.07
CA VAL A 277 15.72 2.14 21.49
C VAL A 277 15.47 2.04 19.98
N ASP A 278 14.20 2.09 19.57
CA ASP A 278 13.78 2.20 18.18
C ASP A 278 13.75 3.69 17.79
N GLU A 279 14.55 4.09 16.82
CA GLU A 279 14.57 5.47 16.31
C GLU A 279 13.67 5.58 15.08
N GLY A 280 14.02 4.87 14.02
CA GLY A 280 13.22 4.79 12.80
C GLY A 280 12.64 3.41 12.56
N VAL A 281 11.43 3.38 12.01
CA VAL A 281 10.74 2.14 11.63
C VAL A 281 10.10 2.25 10.25
N PHE A 282 10.23 1.19 9.45
CA PHE A 282 9.47 1.06 8.21
C PHE A 282 9.03 -0.40 8.01
N PHE A 283 7.91 -0.58 7.31
CA PHE A 283 7.34 -1.89 7.01
C PHE A 283 7.37 -2.23 5.51
N PRO A 284 8.53 -2.63 4.94
CA PRO A 284 8.62 -3.01 3.53
C PRO A 284 8.31 -4.50 3.32
N ASP A 285 7.75 -4.86 2.16
CA ASP A 285 7.80 -6.23 1.61
C ASP A 285 9.14 -6.42 0.90
N TYR A 286 10.24 -6.53 1.68
CA TYR A 286 11.59 -6.40 1.11
C TYR A 286 12.03 -7.65 0.33
N ASP A 287 11.46 -8.79 0.67
CA ASP A 287 11.77 -10.05 0.01
C ASP A 287 10.63 -10.57 -0.89
N ARG A 288 9.60 -9.74 -1.08
CA ARG A 288 8.62 -9.80 -2.16
C ARG A 288 7.76 -11.06 -2.12
N ASP A 289 7.52 -11.62 -0.95
CA ASP A 289 6.54 -12.68 -0.72
C ASP A 289 5.17 -12.16 -0.23
N GLY A 290 5.08 -10.85 -0.01
CA GLY A 290 3.85 -10.07 0.08
C GLY A 290 3.20 -10.04 1.46
N ASP A 291 4.03 -10.17 2.48
CA ASP A 291 3.79 -9.67 3.82
C ASP A 291 4.78 -8.56 4.18
N TYR A 292 4.40 -7.71 5.12
CA TYR A 292 5.21 -6.57 5.51
C TYR A 292 6.23 -6.96 6.58
N ASP A 293 7.50 -6.94 6.23
CA ASP A 293 8.63 -7.11 7.14
C ASP A 293 8.88 -5.83 7.92
N LEU A 294 9.77 -5.87 8.92
CA LEU A 294 10.02 -4.75 9.83
C LEU A 294 11.49 -4.36 9.84
N LEU A 295 11.79 -3.18 9.30
CA LEU A 295 13.11 -2.56 9.33
C LEU A 295 13.20 -1.53 10.46
N ILE A 296 14.19 -1.67 11.33
CA ILE A 296 14.41 -0.79 12.49
C ILE A 296 15.83 -0.24 12.47
N SER A 297 15.96 1.07 12.66
CA SER A 297 17.20 1.73 13.11
C SER A 297 17.18 1.91 14.63
N PHE A 298 18.33 1.72 15.29
CA PHE A 298 18.43 1.88 16.74
C PHE A 298 19.75 2.50 17.20
N THR A 299 19.69 3.34 18.25
CA THR A 299 20.87 4.11 18.69
C THR A 299 21.93 3.31 19.43
N ASN A 300 21.55 2.25 20.15
CA ASN A 300 22.53 1.46 20.90
C ASN A 300 23.45 0.72 19.90
N SER A 301 24.74 1.05 19.85
CA SER A 301 25.70 0.59 18.82
C SER A 301 25.44 1.05 17.37
N ARG A 302 24.46 1.93 17.12
CA ARG A 302 24.13 2.50 15.80
C ARG A 302 23.78 1.42 14.75
N GLY A 303 22.87 0.53 15.11
CA GLY A 303 22.60 -0.67 14.34
C GLY A 303 21.32 -0.61 13.50
N LEU A 304 21.24 -1.51 12.53
CA LEU A 304 20.02 -1.90 11.81
C LEU A 304 19.62 -3.31 12.20
N ARG A 305 18.32 -3.56 12.20
CA ARG A 305 17.77 -4.91 12.25
C ARG A 305 16.59 -5.00 11.32
N ILE A 306 16.50 -6.12 10.63
CA ILE A 306 15.28 -6.50 9.93
C ILE A 306 14.67 -7.72 10.63
N TYR A 307 13.37 -7.65 10.85
CA TYR A 307 12.55 -8.77 11.27
C TYR A 307 11.71 -9.17 10.07
N GLU A 308 11.77 -10.45 9.72
CA GLU A 308 10.89 -11.00 8.70
C GLU A 308 9.55 -11.37 9.31
N SER A 309 8.50 -11.16 8.55
CA SER A 309 7.16 -11.61 8.90
C SER A 309 6.98 -13.10 8.58
N TYR A 310 6.14 -13.77 9.37
CA TYR A 310 5.66 -15.12 9.08
C TYR A 310 4.35 -15.11 8.27
N GLY A 311 3.87 -13.93 7.87
CA GLY A 311 2.60 -13.69 7.20
C GLY A 311 1.36 -13.87 8.09
N ASP A 312 1.56 -14.05 9.41
CA ASP A 312 0.49 -14.35 10.38
C ASP A 312 0.41 -13.36 11.55
N GLY A 313 0.94 -12.14 11.37
CA GLY A 313 1.04 -11.12 12.41
C GLY A 313 2.18 -11.35 13.42
N SER A 314 3.07 -12.32 13.15
CA SER A 314 4.26 -12.59 13.97
C SER A 314 5.55 -12.56 13.16
N TYR A 315 6.67 -12.29 13.84
CA TYR A 315 7.94 -11.95 13.23
C TYR A 315 9.12 -12.76 13.78
N PHE A 316 10.22 -12.79 13.05
CA PHE A 316 11.49 -13.33 13.53
C PHE A 316 12.68 -12.49 13.07
N ALA A 317 13.67 -12.36 13.94
CA ALA A 317 14.89 -11.63 13.59
C ALA A 317 15.69 -12.41 12.54
N THR A 318 16.11 -11.71 11.50
CA THR A 318 16.97 -12.27 10.46
C THR A 318 18.43 -12.36 10.92
N ASP A 319 19.28 -13.00 10.11
CA ASP A 319 20.72 -12.98 10.33
C ASP A 319 21.26 -11.56 10.08
N THR A 320 22.18 -11.11 10.94
CA THR A 320 22.94 -9.87 10.74
C THR A 320 23.65 -9.78 9.40
N ALA A 321 23.92 -10.91 8.72
CA ALA A 321 24.52 -10.95 7.39
C ALA A 321 23.61 -10.45 6.25
N ILE A 322 22.29 -10.33 6.49
CA ILE A 322 21.34 -9.78 5.51
C ILE A 322 21.70 -8.33 5.18
N ILE A 323 22.20 -7.57 6.15
CA ILE A 323 22.65 -6.19 5.97
C ILE A 323 24.17 -6.15 6.10
N GLU A 324 24.88 -6.00 4.98
CA GLU A 324 26.35 -6.15 4.89
C GLU A 324 27.13 -5.34 5.95
N SER A 325 26.68 -4.12 6.23
CA SER A 325 27.33 -3.21 7.20
C SER A 325 26.31 -2.63 8.17
N TYR A 326 25.61 -3.49 8.91
CA TYR A 326 24.49 -3.10 9.78
C TYR A 326 24.83 -2.12 10.92
N LEU A 327 26.11 -1.87 11.23
CA LEU A 327 26.56 -0.93 12.27
C LEU A 327 27.01 0.45 11.75
N ASP A 328 27.03 0.64 10.41
CA ASP A 328 27.54 1.87 9.81
C ASP A 328 26.42 2.85 9.46
N GLY A 329 26.54 4.10 9.92
CA GLY A 329 25.66 5.21 9.54
C GLY A 329 24.18 5.10 9.94
N ALA A 330 23.75 4.11 10.72
CA ALA A 330 22.32 3.78 10.79
C ALA A 330 21.60 4.13 12.10
N ALA A 331 22.12 5.07 12.88
CA ALA A 331 21.47 5.48 14.13
C ALA A 331 20.29 6.44 13.91
N TYR A 332 20.27 7.20 12.81
CA TYR A 332 19.31 8.28 12.56
C TYR A 332 18.84 8.22 11.11
N GLY A 333 17.68 8.81 10.83
CA GLY A 333 17.26 9.12 9.47
C GLY A 333 16.94 7.90 8.62
N LEU A 334 16.23 6.91 9.16
CA LEU A 334 15.74 5.82 8.32
C LEU A 334 14.67 6.37 7.36
N SER A 335 14.75 6.02 6.08
CA SER A 335 13.64 6.13 5.12
C SER A 335 13.85 5.16 3.95
N VAL A 336 12.76 4.77 3.29
CA VAL A 336 12.71 3.66 2.31
C VAL A 336 12.07 4.16 1.01
N ALA A 337 12.67 3.79 -0.14
CA ALA A 337 12.18 4.07 -1.49
C ALA A 337 12.84 3.11 -2.50
N ASP A 338 12.21 2.84 -3.64
CA ASP A 338 12.86 2.20 -4.80
C ASP A 338 13.63 3.29 -5.57
N TRP A 339 14.81 3.66 -5.07
CA TRP A 339 15.55 4.83 -5.60
C TRP A 339 16.35 4.53 -6.87
N ASP A 340 16.54 3.26 -7.22
CA ASP A 340 17.21 2.87 -8.47
C ASP A 340 16.26 2.31 -9.55
N ASN A 341 14.96 2.28 -9.26
CA ASN A 341 13.89 1.81 -10.14
C ASN A 341 14.07 0.36 -10.62
N ASP A 342 14.59 -0.52 -9.76
CA ASP A 342 14.74 -1.95 -10.09
C ASP A 342 13.52 -2.81 -9.72
N GLY A 343 12.63 -2.27 -8.86
CA GLY A 343 11.36 -2.88 -8.47
C GLY A 343 11.39 -3.64 -7.14
N ASP A 344 12.42 -3.46 -6.31
CA ASP A 344 12.37 -3.73 -4.89
C ASP A 344 12.66 -2.48 -4.04
N MET A 345 12.35 -2.55 -2.73
CA MET A 345 12.50 -1.39 -1.85
C MET A 345 13.92 -1.31 -1.29
N ASP A 346 14.57 -0.18 -1.50
CA ASP A 346 15.86 0.18 -0.91
C ASP A 346 15.69 1.10 0.30
N PHE A 347 16.78 1.40 1.03
CA PHE A 347 16.70 2.34 2.13
C PHE A 347 17.93 3.21 2.35
N GLY A 348 17.70 4.40 2.89
CA GLY A 348 18.71 5.32 3.40
C GLY A 348 18.70 5.36 4.93
N ALA A 349 19.88 5.52 5.54
CA ALA A 349 20.04 5.80 6.96
C ALA A 349 21.27 6.68 7.20
N ALA A 350 21.06 7.81 7.87
CA ALA A 350 21.99 8.93 8.00
C ALA A 350 22.83 9.17 6.75
N ASN A 351 24.12 8.83 6.80
CA ASN A 351 25.08 9.11 5.74
C ASN A 351 25.29 7.93 4.77
N THR A 352 24.40 6.93 4.78
CA THR A 352 24.55 5.68 4.03
C THR A 352 23.27 5.30 3.31
N PHE A 353 23.42 4.70 2.12
CA PHE A 353 22.32 4.15 1.34
C PHE A 353 22.59 2.67 1.13
N ARG A 354 21.54 1.86 1.16
CA ARG A 354 21.63 0.42 0.96
C ARG A 354 20.63 -0.01 -0.07
N ARG A 355 21.14 -0.79 -1.01
CA ARG A 355 20.39 -1.33 -2.12
C ARG A 355 19.96 -2.75 -1.79
N ASN A 356 18.73 -3.10 -2.09
CA ASN A 356 18.23 -4.46 -2.06
C ASN A 356 18.64 -5.19 -3.34
N LEU A 357 18.88 -6.50 -3.22
CA LEU A 357 19.34 -7.34 -4.32
C LEU A 357 18.29 -8.35 -4.76
N HIS A 358 17.09 -8.27 -4.21
CA HIS A 358 16.07 -9.28 -4.42
C HIS A 358 15.57 -9.27 -5.87
N ALA A 359 15.27 -8.10 -6.42
CA ALA A 359 14.80 -7.93 -7.80
C ALA A 359 15.81 -8.45 -8.83
N ASP A 360 17.11 -8.19 -8.60
CA ASP A 360 18.18 -8.56 -9.54
C ASP A 360 18.65 -10.02 -9.43
N THR A 361 18.74 -10.54 -8.21
CA THR A 361 19.45 -11.79 -7.94
C THR A 361 18.61 -12.83 -7.21
N GLY A 362 17.45 -12.44 -6.67
CA GLY A 362 16.65 -13.24 -5.74
C GLY A 362 17.32 -13.43 -4.37
N ALA A 363 18.44 -12.76 -4.11
CA ALA A 363 19.11 -12.81 -2.83
C ALA A 363 18.45 -11.81 -1.87
N ARG A 364 18.06 -12.29 -0.70
CA ARG A 364 17.55 -11.47 0.41
C ARG A 364 18.73 -10.82 1.11
N GLN A 365 19.30 -9.78 0.50
CA GLN A 365 20.50 -9.11 0.99
C GLN A 365 20.48 -7.62 0.61
N PHE A 366 20.90 -6.79 1.56
CA PHE A 366 21.16 -5.38 1.34
C PHE A 366 22.67 -5.11 1.29
N LEU A 367 23.11 -4.42 0.23
CA LEU A 367 24.50 -3.97 0.08
C LEU A 367 24.61 -2.46 0.27
N LEU A 368 25.74 -2.04 0.84
CA LEU A 368 26.05 -0.61 0.93
C LEU A 368 26.27 -0.05 -0.48
N ALA A 369 25.48 0.95 -0.86
CA ALA A 369 25.62 1.67 -2.13
C ALA A 369 26.59 2.85 -1.97
N SER A 370 27.43 3.08 -2.99
CA SER A 370 28.19 4.32 -3.10
C SER A 370 27.29 5.45 -3.59
N ASN A 371 27.60 6.70 -3.24
CA ASN A 371 26.83 7.86 -3.67
C ASN A 371 27.75 9.06 -3.89
N GLN A 372 27.27 10.05 -4.64
CA GLN A 372 27.97 11.30 -4.92
C GLN A 372 27.42 12.50 -4.12
N VAL A 373 26.58 12.23 -3.12
CA VAL A 373 26.04 13.25 -2.22
C VAL A 373 27.21 13.89 -1.48
N ASN A 374 27.17 15.22 -1.33
CA ASN A 374 28.23 15.94 -0.63
C ASN A 374 28.32 15.39 0.82
N PRO A 375 29.47 14.88 1.28
CA PRO A 375 29.58 14.35 2.64
C PRO A 375 29.23 15.36 3.74
N ASP A 376 29.37 16.66 3.47
CA ASP A 376 28.96 17.71 4.41
C ASP A 376 27.43 17.81 4.57
N HIS A 377 26.67 17.37 3.56
CA HIS A 377 25.20 17.33 3.57
C HIS A 377 24.66 16.05 4.23
N LEU A 378 25.53 15.14 4.68
CA LEU A 378 25.18 13.84 5.25
C LEU A 378 25.54 13.69 6.74
N ARG A 379 25.92 14.76 7.44
CA ARG A 379 26.48 14.68 8.81
C ARG A 379 25.49 14.13 9.85
N SER A 380 24.21 14.41 9.70
CA SER A 380 23.12 13.91 10.54
C SER A 380 21.85 13.78 9.71
N ALA A 381 22.00 13.17 8.53
CA ALA A 381 20.98 13.16 7.50
C ALA A 381 19.71 12.38 7.91
N ALA A 382 18.55 12.93 7.58
CA ALA A 382 17.26 12.27 7.56
C ALA A 382 16.73 12.36 6.12
N PRO A 383 16.91 11.30 5.30
CA PRO A 383 16.31 11.20 3.98
C PRO A 383 14.77 11.24 4.04
N ALA A 384 14.17 12.01 3.14
CA ALA A 384 12.76 11.94 2.77
C ALA A 384 12.69 11.84 1.24
N TRP A 385 11.85 10.94 0.72
CA TRP A 385 11.77 10.64 -0.71
C TRP A 385 10.47 11.14 -1.32
N ALA A 386 10.58 11.69 -2.53
CA ALA A 386 9.45 12.03 -3.39
C ALA A 386 9.93 12.17 -4.84
N ASP A 387 9.18 11.70 -5.82
CA ASP A 387 9.35 12.06 -7.23
C ASP A 387 8.67 13.43 -7.42
N TRP A 388 9.41 14.51 -7.10
CA TRP A 388 8.84 15.86 -6.98
C TRP A 388 8.57 16.49 -8.34
N ASP A 389 9.33 16.12 -9.37
CA ASP A 389 9.14 16.62 -10.73
C ASP A 389 8.30 15.69 -11.63
N GLN A 390 7.82 14.58 -11.07
CA GLN A 390 6.99 13.57 -11.74
C GLN A 390 7.67 13.00 -13.00
N ASP A 391 8.99 12.91 -12.97
CA ASP A 391 9.75 12.27 -14.03
C ASP A 391 9.83 10.73 -13.81
N GLY A 392 9.49 10.29 -12.60
CA GLY A 392 9.29 8.91 -12.25
C GLY A 392 10.55 8.19 -11.83
N ASP A 393 11.56 8.91 -11.39
CA ASP A 393 12.49 8.42 -10.39
C ASP A 393 12.32 9.18 -9.07
N THR A 394 12.54 8.49 -7.95
CA THR A 394 12.28 9.09 -6.64
C THR A 394 13.47 9.96 -6.21
N ASP A 395 13.23 11.25 -6.00
CA ASP A 395 14.23 12.22 -5.55
C ASP A 395 14.38 12.23 -4.03
N LEU A 396 15.41 12.95 -3.55
CA LEU A 396 15.81 12.94 -2.15
C LEU A 396 15.90 14.35 -1.56
N ALA A 397 15.07 14.64 -0.56
CA ALA A 397 15.31 15.72 0.37
C ALA A 397 16.07 15.21 1.60
N ILE A 398 17.10 15.95 2.04
CA ILE A 398 17.93 15.57 3.19
C ILE A 398 17.82 16.63 4.27
N GLY A 399 17.17 16.28 5.39
CA GLY A 399 17.29 17.04 6.63
C GLY A 399 18.65 16.76 7.26
N ASN A 400 19.45 17.77 7.60
CA ASN A 400 20.82 17.57 8.11
C ASN A 400 21.09 18.43 9.35
N GLY A 401 20.06 18.60 10.18
CA GLY A 401 20.07 19.36 11.41
C GLY A 401 20.53 20.81 11.20
N MET A 402 21.48 21.26 12.03
CA MET A 402 22.03 22.62 11.97
C MET A 402 23.09 22.81 10.87
N PHE A 403 23.34 21.81 10.02
CA PHE A 403 24.37 21.86 8.99
C PHE A 403 23.83 22.23 7.59
N GLY A 404 22.56 22.63 7.52
CA GLY A 404 21.86 22.97 6.28
C GLY A 404 21.29 21.74 5.60
N SER A 405 20.05 21.85 5.12
CA SER A 405 19.29 20.79 4.46
C SER A 405 19.18 21.04 2.97
N TYR A 406 19.10 19.99 2.16
CA TYR A 406 19.28 20.11 0.70
C TYR A 406 18.36 19.17 -0.07
N LEU A 407 17.99 19.59 -1.28
CA LEU A 407 17.33 18.76 -2.27
C LEU A 407 18.33 18.16 -3.27
N TYR A 408 18.20 16.87 -3.53
CA TYR A 408 18.93 16.11 -4.53
C TYR A 408 17.92 15.54 -5.51
N GLN A 409 18.20 15.71 -6.80
CA GLN A 409 17.41 15.09 -7.86
C GLN A 409 17.98 13.72 -8.21
N ASN A 410 17.11 12.79 -8.55
CA ASN A 410 17.49 11.51 -9.11
C ASN A 410 17.66 11.65 -10.63
N ASP A 411 18.75 11.11 -11.15
CA ASP A 411 19.14 11.23 -12.56
C ASP A 411 19.04 9.87 -13.28
N SER A 412 18.31 8.90 -12.72
CA SER A 412 18.04 7.61 -13.37
C SER A 412 17.27 7.81 -14.67
N TYR A 413 16.39 8.80 -14.72
CA TYR A 413 15.54 9.15 -15.84
C TYR A 413 15.71 10.61 -16.29
N ASP A 414 16.87 10.96 -16.83
CA ASP A 414 17.07 12.30 -17.38
C ASP A 414 16.12 12.70 -18.55
N ALA A 415 16.22 13.96 -18.98
CA ALA A 415 15.50 14.51 -20.13
C ALA A 415 15.78 13.78 -21.47
N ALA A 416 16.85 12.96 -21.55
CA ALA A 416 17.15 12.14 -22.72
C ALA A 416 16.43 10.79 -22.67
N THR A 417 15.96 10.35 -21.50
CA THR A 417 15.21 9.11 -21.29
C THR A 417 13.73 9.33 -21.58
N PRO A 418 13.20 8.85 -22.73
CA PRO A 418 11.80 9.10 -23.07
C PRO A 418 10.89 8.40 -22.07
N TRP A 419 9.79 9.05 -21.65
CA TRP A 419 8.84 8.47 -20.69
C TRP A 419 8.35 7.07 -21.07
N LYS A 420 8.26 6.75 -22.37
CA LYS A 420 7.88 5.41 -22.87
C LYS A 420 8.90 4.30 -22.58
N GLN A 421 10.12 4.66 -22.16
CA GLN A 421 11.20 3.75 -21.80
C GLN A 421 11.35 3.62 -20.28
N ARG A 422 10.71 4.50 -19.50
CA ARG A 422 10.71 4.44 -18.04
C ARG A 422 9.82 3.30 -17.58
N ARG A 423 10.10 2.70 -16.42
CA ARG A 423 9.34 1.56 -15.87
C ARG A 423 8.51 1.91 -14.63
N HIS A 424 8.54 3.18 -14.21
CA HIS A 424 7.80 3.65 -13.06
C HIS A 424 6.29 3.65 -13.30
N LEU A 425 5.54 3.55 -12.20
CA LEU A 425 4.11 3.71 -12.06
C LEU A 425 3.88 4.48 -10.75
N ARG A 426 3.06 5.53 -10.79
CA ARG A 426 2.60 6.26 -9.61
C ARG A 426 1.18 5.84 -9.27
N VAL A 427 0.90 5.54 -8.00
CA VAL A 427 -0.45 5.24 -7.51
C VAL A 427 -0.77 6.16 -6.35
N ARG A 428 -1.78 7.01 -6.53
CA ARG A 428 -2.25 7.92 -5.49
C ARG A 428 -3.58 7.39 -4.93
N VAL A 429 -3.62 7.14 -3.63
CA VAL A 429 -4.83 6.68 -2.94
C VAL A 429 -5.46 7.87 -2.23
N VAL A 430 -6.74 8.09 -2.51
CA VAL A 430 -7.46 9.28 -2.05
C VAL A 430 -8.68 8.87 -1.27
N ARG A 431 -8.87 9.47 -0.10
CA ARG A 431 -10.14 9.39 0.58
C ARG A 431 -11.15 10.28 -0.15
N ASP A 432 -12.29 9.70 -0.50
CA ASP A 432 -13.47 10.47 -0.85
C ASP A 432 -14.67 9.84 -0.17
N SER A 433 -15.49 10.69 0.43
CA SER A 433 -16.69 10.23 1.11
C SER A 433 -17.79 11.25 0.92
N PRO A 434 -19.05 10.82 0.71
CA PRO A 434 -20.19 11.73 0.78
C PRO A 434 -20.35 12.41 2.16
N ALA A 435 -19.73 11.87 3.21
CA ALA A 435 -19.69 12.46 4.54
C ALA A 435 -18.62 13.56 4.69
N LEU A 436 -17.66 13.62 3.77
CA LEU A 436 -16.55 14.57 3.77
C LEU A 436 -16.73 15.60 2.65
N ALA A 437 -16.40 16.86 2.93
CA ALA A 437 -16.63 17.94 1.99
C ALA A 437 -15.48 18.12 0.97
N ARG A 438 -15.09 17.05 0.27
CA ARG A 438 -14.16 16.99 -0.89
C ARG A 438 -12.82 17.77 -0.77
N GLY A 439 -11.74 17.01 -0.61
CA GLY A 439 -10.78 16.77 -1.69
C GLY A 439 -9.40 17.41 -1.57
N LEU A 440 -8.47 16.70 -0.90
CA LEU A 440 -7.10 16.27 -1.31
C LEU A 440 -6.55 15.26 -0.27
N GLU A 441 -7.44 14.38 0.19
CA GLU A 441 -7.24 13.59 1.40
C GLU A 441 -6.35 12.37 1.12
N THR A 442 -5.19 12.31 1.78
CA THR A 442 -4.34 11.11 1.78
C THR A 442 -4.98 10.03 2.64
N GLU A 443 -5.14 8.85 2.07
CA GLU A 443 -5.67 7.69 2.79
C GLU A 443 -4.54 6.90 3.49
N TYR A 444 -4.06 7.40 4.63
CA TYR A 444 -3.02 6.70 5.40
C TYR A 444 -3.47 5.28 5.82
N GLY A 445 -2.54 4.33 5.74
CA GLY A 445 -2.77 2.92 6.01
C GLY A 445 -3.31 2.10 4.83
N ALA A 446 -3.74 2.74 3.72
CA ALA A 446 -4.16 2.00 2.54
C ALA A 446 -2.99 1.22 1.91
N SER A 447 -3.25 -0.03 1.57
CA SER A 447 -2.29 -0.88 0.88
C SER A 447 -2.57 -0.98 -0.61
N VAL A 448 -1.52 -0.92 -1.41
CA VAL A 448 -1.60 -1.01 -2.87
C VAL A 448 -0.76 -2.19 -3.34
N GLU A 449 -1.36 -3.04 -4.17
CA GLU A 449 -0.67 -4.16 -4.82
C GLU A 449 -0.78 -4.06 -6.34
N VAL A 450 0.38 -4.18 -7.02
CA VAL A 450 0.46 -4.26 -8.48
C VAL A 450 0.62 -5.72 -8.91
N LEU A 451 -0.43 -6.28 -9.50
CA LEU A 451 -0.52 -7.66 -9.94
C LEU A 451 -0.06 -7.78 -11.40
N VAL A 452 1.24 -7.98 -11.62
CA VAL A 452 1.79 -8.14 -12.98
C VAL A 452 1.36 -9.48 -13.58
N HIS A 453 0.78 -9.45 -14.78
CA HIS A 453 0.31 -10.64 -15.48
C HIS A 453 1.48 -11.57 -15.84
N GLY A 454 1.32 -12.87 -15.61
CA GLY A 454 2.37 -13.88 -15.80
C GLY A 454 3.33 -14.05 -14.61
N GLU A 455 3.13 -13.29 -13.53
CA GLU A 455 3.88 -13.41 -12.28
C GLU A 455 2.99 -13.95 -11.13
N GLU A 456 2.01 -14.83 -11.39
CA GLU A 456 1.07 -15.31 -10.35
C GLU A 456 1.73 -16.14 -9.23
N ASN A 457 2.97 -16.61 -9.46
CA ASN A 457 3.85 -17.23 -8.45
C ASN A 457 5.19 -16.49 -8.37
N GLY A 458 5.25 -15.30 -8.96
CA GLY A 458 6.42 -14.44 -8.96
C GLY A 458 6.44 -13.51 -7.75
N PRO A 459 7.40 -12.57 -7.72
CA PRO A 459 7.57 -11.66 -6.61
C PRO A 459 6.43 -10.63 -6.55
N ARG A 460 5.92 -10.38 -5.35
CA ARG A 460 4.86 -9.40 -5.08
C ARG A 460 5.43 -7.98 -5.07
N ARG A 461 4.54 -7.01 -5.21
CA ARG A 461 4.85 -5.56 -5.24
C ARG A 461 3.75 -4.87 -4.46
N GLN A 462 3.99 -4.68 -3.17
CA GLN A 462 3.03 -4.13 -2.25
C GLN A 462 3.66 -3.00 -1.43
N GLN A 463 2.92 -1.91 -1.24
CA GLN A 463 3.33 -0.76 -0.43
C GLN A 463 2.14 -0.23 0.38
N VAL A 464 2.41 0.56 1.42
CA VAL A 464 1.41 1.22 2.29
C VAL A 464 1.57 2.72 2.18
N VAL A 465 0.47 3.45 2.07
CA VAL A 465 0.45 4.91 2.21
C VAL A 465 0.70 5.26 3.67
N SER A 466 1.86 5.83 4.00
CA SER A 466 2.23 6.11 5.40
C SER A 466 2.25 7.60 5.72
N SER A 467 1.88 7.94 6.97
CA SER A 467 2.02 9.28 7.53
C SER A 467 3.42 9.56 8.09
N ALA A 468 4.26 8.52 8.20
CA ALA A 468 5.62 8.57 8.73
C ALA A 468 6.52 7.54 8.01
N SER A 469 7.71 7.95 7.61
CA SER A 469 8.55 7.15 6.70
C SER A 469 9.91 6.85 7.32
N GLY A 470 9.91 6.14 8.46
CA GLY A 470 11.13 5.82 9.19
C GLY A 470 11.31 6.70 10.42
N TYR A 471 12.25 7.63 10.37
CA TYR A 471 12.62 8.50 11.49
C TYR A 471 12.34 9.98 11.18
N ILE A 472 11.42 10.61 11.91
CA ILE A 472 11.11 12.07 11.91
C ILE A 472 10.79 12.72 10.55
N ASN A 473 10.59 11.91 9.52
CA ASN A 473 10.35 12.36 8.15
C ASN A 473 9.09 11.72 7.58
N GLN A 474 8.58 12.34 6.52
CA GLN A 474 7.44 11.85 5.76
C GLN A 474 7.78 11.93 4.28
N ASN A 475 7.82 10.78 3.63
CA ASN A 475 7.91 10.68 2.17
C ASN A 475 6.61 11.18 1.55
N GLU A 476 6.60 11.41 0.23
CA GLU A 476 5.33 11.65 -0.44
C GLU A 476 4.36 10.48 -0.25
N TYR A 477 3.08 10.78 -0.21
CA TYR A 477 2.03 9.77 -0.06
C TYR A 477 1.62 9.09 -1.38
N THR A 478 2.09 9.59 -2.52
CA THR A 478 1.93 8.90 -3.80
C THR A 478 2.93 7.77 -3.87
N LEU A 479 2.46 6.54 -4.08
CA LEU A 479 3.33 5.36 -4.08
C LEU A 479 3.98 5.16 -5.44
N ALA A 480 5.30 4.98 -5.46
CA ALA A 480 6.09 4.75 -6.66
C ALA A 480 6.46 3.26 -6.80
N PHE A 481 6.23 2.68 -7.98
CA PHE A 481 6.56 1.29 -8.28
C PHE A 481 7.37 1.20 -9.58
N ALA A 482 8.47 0.45 -9.59
CA ALA A 482 9.08 0.01 -10.85
C ALA A 482 8.53 -1.35 -11.31
N LEU A 483 8.03 -1.38 -12.55
CA LEU A 483 7.52 -2.60 -13.20
C LEU A 483 8.64 -3.34 -13.94
N PRO A 484 8.53 -4.67 -14.15
CA PRO A 484 9.62 -5.45 -14.74
C PRO A 484 9.94 -5.03 -16.18
N SER A 485 8.97 -4.44 -16.89
CA SER A 485 9.08 -4.02 -18.28
C SER A 485 8.15 -2.86 -18.59
N VAL A 486 8.52 -2.02 -19.56
CA VAL A 486 7.66 -0.97 -20.12
C VAL A 486 6.40 -1.52 -20.80
N GLU A 487 6.44 -2.79 -21.19
CA GLU A 487 5.32 -3.52 -21.81
C GLU A 487 4.47 -4.29 -20.78
N ALA A 488 4.76 -4.12 -19.48
CA ALA A 488 4.04 -4.83 -18.43
C ALA A 488 2.53 -4.58 -18.54
N ARG A 489 1.78 -5.67 -18.42
CA ARG A 489 0.34 -5.68 -18.19
C ARG A 489 0.08 -6.04 -16.74
N PHE A 490 -0.84 -5.35 -16.09
CA PHE A 490 -1.09 -5.53 -14.68
C PHE A 490 -2.55 -5.23 -14.32
N ASP A 491 -2.99 -5.82 -13.22
CA ASP A 491 -4.16 -5.37 -12.48
C ASP A 491 -3.70 -4.54 -11.28
N LEU A 492 -4.50 -3.55 -10.88
CA LEU A 492 -4.28 -2.79 -9.65
C LEU A 492 -5.32 -3.17 -8.60
N ARG A 493 -4.86 -3.39 -7.37
CA ARG A 493 -5.68 -3.63 -6.18
C ARG A 493 -5.31 -2.61 -5.12
N VAL A 494 -6.32 -2.00 -4.52
CA VAL A 494 -6.17 -1.10 -3.38
C VAL A 494 -7.09 -1.57 -2.27
N ASP A 495 -6.52 -1.82 -1.10
CA ASP A 495 -7.25 -2.18 0.10
C ASP A 495 -7.22 -1.01 1.07
N PHE A 496 -8.41 -0.58 1.47
CA PHE A 496 -8.62 0.59 2.31
C PHE A 496 -8.77 0.15 3.76
N PRO A 497 -8.25 0.95 4.71
CA PRO A 497 -8.52 0.78 6.13
C PRO A 497 -10.01 0.68 6.41
N SER A 498 -10.41 -0.27 7.24
CA SER A 498 -11.79 -0.55 7.59
C SER A 498 -11.87 -1.20 8.96
N LEU A 499 -13.01 -1.07 9.65
CA LEU A 499 -13.24 -1.87 10.84
C LEU A 499 -13.49 -3.35 10.47
N PRO A 500 -13.09 -4.32 11.29
CA PRO A 500 -13.34 -5.73 11.01
C PRO A 500 -14.86 -6.03 10.88
N GLU A 501 -15.71 -5.36 11.65
CA GLU A 501 -17.18 -5.47 11.53
C GLU A 501 -17.76 -4.79 10.28
N ALA A 502 -17.07 -3.79 9.75
CA ALA A 502 -17.48 -3.14 8.50
C ALA A 502 -17.18 -4.05 7.31
N GLY A 503 -16.13 -4.86 7.42
CA GLY A 503 -15.65 -5.78 6.40
C GLY A 503 -14.59 -5.14 5.52
N PHE A 504 -13.69 -5.98 5.02
CA PHE A 504 -12.51 -5.58 4.28
C PHE A 504 -12.85 -4.81 3.00
N GLN A 505 -12.45 -3.53 2.90
CA GLN A 505 -12.81 -2.67 1.76
C GLN A 505 -11.76 -2.75 0.64
N ARG A 506 -12.10 -3.40 -0.48
CA ARG A 506 -11.22 -3.52 -1.65
C ARG A 506 -11.76 -2.78 -2.86
N VAL A 507 -10.92 -1.97 -3.49
CA VAL A 507 -11.13 -1.44 -4.84
C VAL A 507 -10.21 -2.16 -5.81
N ASP A 508 -10.80 -2.98 -6.68
CA ASP A 508 -10.12 -3.72 -7.74
C ASP A 508 -10.90 -3.62 -9.05
N LYS A 509 -10.49 -4.37 -10.08
CA LYS A 509 -11.16 -4.39 -11.37
C LYS A 509 -12.65 -4.78 -11.33
N PHE A 510 -13.12 -5.43 -10.26
CA PHE A 510 -14.53 -5.78 -10.13
C PHE A 510 -15.37 -4.65 -9.54
N VAL A 511 -14.77 -3.72 -8.80
CA VAL A 511 -15.41 -2.46 -8.40
C VAL A 511 -15.35 -1.46 -9.55
N ASN A 512 -14.19 -1.37 -10.21
CA ASN A 512 -13.99 -0.50 -11.36
C ASN A 512 -13.20 -1.21 -12.48
N PRO A 513 -13.83 -1.64 -13.58
CA PRO A 513 -13.19 -2.44 -14.64
C PRO A 513 -11.94 -1.85 -15.28
N VAL A 514 -11.71 -0.54 -15.12
CA VAL A 514 -10.53 0.15 -15.66
C VAL A 514 -9.23 -0.23 -14.93
N LEU A 515 -9.31 -0.83 -13.73
CA LEU A 515 -8.15 -1.30 -12.97
C LEU A 515 -7.63 -2.67 -13.43
N GLY A 516 -8.27 -3.30 -14.42
CA GLY A 516 -7.84 -4.58 -14.96
C GLY A 516 -7.07 -4.44 -16.27
N ASN A 517 -6.06 -5.29 -16.46
CA ASN A 517 -5.29 -5.43 -17.70
C ASN A 517 -4.70 -4.11 -18.23
N LEU A 518 -4.36 -3.19 -17.32
CA LEU A 518 -3.70 -1.94 -17.62
C LEU A 518 -2.35 -2.23 -18.29
N ARG A 519 -1.97 -1.38 -19.25
CA ARG A 519 -0.69 -1.47 -19.94
C ARG A 519 0.13 -0.24 -19.63
N LEU A 520 1.32 -0.44 -19.08
CA LEU A 520 2.18 0.66 -18.65
C LEU A 520 2.49 1.64 -19.79
N ALA A 521 2.86 1.12 -20.96
CA ALA A 521 3.12 1.91 -22.17
C ALA A 521 1.92 2.72 -22.72
N SER A 522 0.71 2.47 -22.23
CA SER A 522 -0.53 3.16 -22.64
C SER A 522 -0.93 4.31 -21.70
N LEU A 523 -0.26 4.45 -20.54
CA LEU A 523 -0.40 5.61 -19.66
C LEU A 523 0.24 6.87 -20.30
N ASP A 524 0.01 8.04 -19.72
CA ASP A 524 0.70 9.27 -20.11
C ASP A 524 2.10 9.33 -19.48
N ASP A 525 2.76 10.48 -19.60
CA ASP A 525 4.08 10.75 -19.06
C ASP A 525 4.11 10.75 -17.53
N ALA A 526 3.06 11.27 -16.87
CA ALA A 526 2.94 11.25 -15.40
C ALA A 526 2.77 9.83 -14.82
N ARG A 527 2.19 8.90 -15.61
CA ARG A 527 1.92 7.50 -15.20
C ARG A 527 1.24 7.35 -13.84
N GLU A 528 0.42 8.33 -13.48
CA GLU A 528 -0.34 8.33 -12.24
C GLU A 528 -1.71 7.68 -12.45
N ILE A 529 -2.06 6.78 -11.52
CA ILE A 529 -3.41 6.27 -11.35
C ILE A 529 -3.90 6.73 -9.98
N VAL A 530 -4.99 7.50 -9.96
CA VAL A 530 -5.63 7.92 -8.72
C VAL A 530 -6.80 6.98 -8.42
N VAL A 531 -6.77 6.32 -7.25
CA VAL A 531 -7.81 5.42 -6.79
C VAL A 531 -8.46 6.01 -5.55
N TYR A 532 -9.77 6.20 -5.62
CA TYR A 532 -10.55 6.80 -4.55
C TYR A 532 -11.23 5.72 -3.71
N ARG A 533 -11.45 5.97 -2.41
CA ARG A 533 -12.15 5.06 -1.47
C ARG A 533 -13.53 4.64 -1.98
N SER A 534 -14.24 5.54 -2.65
CA SER A 534 -15.54 5.28 -3.29
C SER A 534 -15.49 4.23 -4.40
N GLY A 535 -14.30 3.93 -4.92
CA GLY A 535 -14.08 3.10 -6.10
C GLY A 535 -13.97 3.90 -7.41
N LYS A 536 -14.08 5.23 -7.34
CA LYS A 536 -13.78 6.11 -8.48
C LYS A 536 -12.30 6.00 -8.83
N VAL A 537 -11.99 6.06 -10.13
CA VAL A 537 -10.62 5.99 -10.64
C VAL A 537 -10.36 7.12 -11.62
N VAL A 538 -9.19 7.75 -11.56
CA VAL A 538 -8.73 8.73 -12.55
C VAL A 538 -7.46 8.23 -13.24
N ILE A 539 -7.49 8.17 -14.57
CA ILE A 539 -6.36 7.78 -15.43
C ILE A 539 -6.28 8.78 -16.59
N ARG A 540 -5.14 9.43 -16.79
CA ARG A 540 -4.91 10.41 -17.87
C ARG A 540 -5.97 11.53 -17.92
N GLY A 541 -6.42 11.95 -16.73
CA GLY A 541 -7.49 12.94 -16.55
C GLY A 541 -8.90 12.48 -16.95
N CYS A 542 -9.10 11.22 -17.31
CA CYS A 542 -10.44 10.62 -17.37
C CYS A 542 -10.87 10.14 -15.99
N ALA A 543 -12.04 10.56 -15.52
CA ALA A 543 -12.66 10.02 -14.32
C ALA A 543 -13.63 8.89 -14.68
N PHE A 544 -13.59 7.80 -13.92
CA PHE A 544 -14.43 6.62 -14.07
C PHE A 544 -15.13 6.33 -12.75
N GLU A 545 -16.45 6.44 -12.75
CA GLU A 545 -17.27 6.08 -11.58
C GLU A 545 -17.28 4.56 -11.36
N PRO A 546 -17.37 4.09 -10.11
CA PRO A 546 -17.43 2.67 -9.79
C PRO A 546 -18.74 2.04 -10.27
N LEU A 547 -18.74 0.70 -10.36
CA LEU A 547 -19.99 -0.05 -10.43
C LEU A 547 -20.83 0.19 -9.16
N PRO A 548 -22.18 0.22 -9.26
CA PRO A 548 -23.06 0.45 -8.12
C PRO A 548 -23.23 -0.82 -7.26
N LEU A 549 -22.11 -1.32 -6.73
CA LEU A 549 -22.02 -2.50 -5.89
C LEU A 549 -21.26 -2.18 -4.59
N ASP A 550 -21.37 -3.10 -3.63
CA ASP A 550 -20.65 -2.99 -2.36
C ASP A 550 -19.19 -3.47 -2.55
N PRO A 551 -18.17 -2.62 -2.35
CA PRO A 551 -16.76 -2.99 -2.51
C PRO A 551 -16.26 -3.91 -1.39
N ARG A 552 -17.05 -4.14 -0.34
CA ARG A 552 -16.63 -4.89 0.83
C ARG A 552 -16.54 -6.40 0.58
N LEU A 553 -15.53 -7.00 1.18
CA LEU A 553 -15.29 -8.44 1.18
C LEU A 553 -15.52 -9.00 2.59
N VAL A 554 -16.29 -10.08 2.67
CA VAL A 554 -16.56 -10.77 3.93
C VAL A 554 -15.50 -11.85 4.14
N ALA A 555 -14.71 -11.74 5.20
CA ALA A 555 -13.79 -12.78 5.62
C ALA A 555 -14.55 -13.99 6.20
N SER A 556 -14.29 -15.18 5.68
CA SER A 556 -14.89 -16.40 6.22
C SER A 556 -14.46 -16.59 7.66
N THR A 557 -15.43 -16.89 8.53
CA THR A 557 -15.24 -17.12 9.97
C THR A 557 -14.59 -15.95 10.74
N GLY A 558 -14.59 -14.73 10.18
CA GLY A 558 -13.92 -13.57 10.76
C GLY A 558 -12.39 -13.62 10.62
N GLY A 559 -11.86 -14.41 9.68
CA GLY A 559 -10.42 -14.56 9.48
C GLY A 559 -9.84 -15.85 10.08
N LEU A 560 -8.52 -15.86 10.25
CA LEU A 560 -7.75 -16.93 10.88
C LEU A 560 -7.32 -16.49 12.28
N ILE A 561 -6.89 -17.43 13.12
CA ILE A 561 -6.43 -17.12 14.48
C ILE A 561 -5.24 -16.15 14.45
N LEU A 562 -5.27 -15.15 15.33
CA LEU A 562 -4.27 -14.09 15.46
C LEU A 562 -3.51 -14.26 16.79
N PRO A 563 -2.27 -13.75 16.92
CA PRO A 563 -1.60 -13.69 18.21
C PRO A 563 -2.43 -12.84 19.18
N ALA A 564 -2.40 -13.19 20.47
CA ALA A 564 -3.00 -12.36 21.52
C ALA A 564 -1.88 -11.76 22.38
N GLN A 565 -2.19 -10.73 23.19
CA GLN A 565 -1.21 -10.00 24.00
C GLN A 565 -0.06 -10.85 24.54
N SER A 566 -0.34 -11.89 25.34
CA SER A 566 0.67 -12.74 25.99
C SER A 566 0.69 -14.20 25.50
N VAL A 567 -0.04 -14.49 24.42
CA VAL A 567 -0.18 -15.85 23.90
C VAL A 567 0.26 -15.88 22.43
N PRO A 568 1.45 -16.43 22.12
CA PRO A 568 1.86 -16.63 20.74
C PRO A 568 0.97 -17.63 20.05
N LEU A 569 0.93 -17.53 18.71
CA LEU A 569 0.36 -18.58 17.89
C LEU A 569 1.18 -19.87 18.04
N PRO A 570 0.53 -21.06 18.05
CA PRO A 570 1.25 -22.31 17.95
C PRO A 570 1.93 -22.42 16.58
N ASP A 571 3.07 -23.10 16.54
CA ASP A 571 3.71 -23.44 15.26
C ASP A 571 2.76 -24.30 14.40
N PRO A 572 2.74 -24.12 13.07
CA PRO A 572 2.01 -25.00 12.17
C PRO A 572 2.43 -26.47 12.37
N THR A 573 1.43 -27.36 12.46
CA THR A 573 1.63 -28.80 12.60
C THR A 573 2.11 -29.39 11.28
N PRO A 574 3.23 -30.14 11.23
CA PRO A 574 3.68 -30.80 10.02
C PRO A 574 2.67 -31.86 9.55
N ALA A 575 2.47 -31.95 8.24
CA ALA A 575 1.70 -33.01 7.62
C ALA A 575 2.35 -34.37 7.91
N THR A 576 1.51 -35.34 8.26
CA THR A 576 1.88 -36.74 8.48
C THR A 576 2.03 -37.53 7.18
N SER A 577 1.58 -36.98 6.06
CA SER A 577 1.71 -37.60 4.74
C SER A 577 1.80 -36.56 3.62
N ALA A 578 2.34 -36.96 2.46
CA ALA A 578 2.38 -36.13 1.25
C ALA A 578 1.01 -35.91 0.57
N TYR A 579 -0.06 -36.43 1.16
CA TYR A 579 -1.42 -36.39 0.61
C TYR A 579 -2.41 -35.75 1.60
N GLU A 580 -1.90 -34.94 2.53
CA GLU A 580 -2.69 -34.32 3.58
C GLU A 580 -3.34 -33.03 3.06
N TYR A 581 -4.66 -32.96 3.21
CA TYR A 581 -5.48 -31.86 2.78
C TYR A 581 -6.19 -31.22 3.97
N VAL A 582 -6.20 -29.90 3.97
CA VAL A 582 -7.05 -29.09 4.83
C VAL A 582 -8.02 -28.26 4.00
N GLY A 583 -9.10 -27.75 4.59
CA GLY A 583 -10.06 -26.98 3.84
C GLY A 583 -11.27 -26.52 4.65
N LEU A 584 -12.30 -26.09 3.93
CA LEU A 584 -13.61 -25.75 4.49
C LEU A 584 -14.75 -26.04 3.51
N GLU A 585 -15.97 -26.11 4.02
CA GLU A 585 -17.19 -26.24 3.22
C GLU A 585 -18.00 -24.94 3.24
N ILE A 586 -18.36 -24.47 2.05
CA ILE A 586 -19.13 -23.25 1.81
C ILE A 586 -20.49 -23.63 1.23
N SER A 587 -21.57 -23.27 1.91
CA SER A 587 -22.93 -23.39 1.41
C SER A 587 -23.39 -22.04 0.86
N THR A 588 -23.86 -22.01 -0.38
CA THR A 588 -24.49 -20.83 -1.02
C THR A 588 -26.01 -20.96 -1.09
N ALA A 589 -26.61 -21.81 -0.24
CA ALA A 589 -28.05 -22.09 -0.27
C ALA A 589 -28.93 -20.84 -0.10
N ALA A 590 -28.44 -19.84 0.64
CA ALA A 590 -29.14 -18.58 0.90
C ALA A 590 -28.74 -17.44 -0.08
N ALA A 591 -27.80 -17.67 -0.99
CA ALA A 591 -27.34 -16.66 -1.92
C ALA A 591 -28.44 -16.27 -2.93
N ALA A 592 -28.70 -14.97 -3.07
CA ALA A 592 -29.65 -14.44 -4.05
C ALA A 592 -29.10 -14.43 -5.49
N GLY A 593 -27.77 -14.50 -5.63
CA GLY A 593 -27.04 -14.46 -6.89
C GLY A 593 -25.67 -15.14 -6.76
N PRO A 594 -24.84 -15.09 -7.81
CA PRO A 594 -23.48 -15.60 -7.73
C PRO A 594 -22.65 -14.82 -6.71
N LEU A 595 -21.73 -15.49 -6.03
CA LEU A 595 -20.73 -14.89 -5.13
C LEU A 595 -19.34 -15.02 -5.76
N ARG A 596 -18.37 -14.24 -5.28
CA ARG A 596 -16.96 -14.33 -5.71
C ARG A 596 -16.05 -14.52 -4.51
N ILE A 597 -15.22 -15.55 -4.51
CA ILE A 597 -14.03 -15.61 -3.66
C ILE A 597 -12.96 -14.76 -4.35
N ALA A 598 -12.51 -13.71 -3.65
CA ALA A 598 -11.52 -12.74 -4.11
C ALA A 598 -10.11 -13.04 -3.58
N ASP A 599 -10.02 -13.71 -2.43
CA ASP A 599 -8.75 -14.06 -1.78
C ASP A 599 -8.88 -15.39 -1.03
N ILE A 600 -7.78 -16.13 -0.93
CA ILE A 600 -7.65 -17.35 -0.10
C ILE A 600 -6.42 -17.18 0.80
N ALA A 601 -6.63 -17.17 2.11
CA ALA A 601 -5.57 -17.23 3.11
C ALA A 601 -5.37 -18.68 3.56
N VAL A 602 -4.14 -19.20 3.49
CA VAL A 602 -3.81 -20.56 3.96
C VAL A 602 -2.93 -20.47 5.21
N ASP A 603 -3.33 -21.14 6.30
CA ASP A 603 -2.54 -21.19 7.53
C ASP A 603 -1.70 -22.47 7.58
N GLY A 604 -0.42 -22.35 7.21
CA GLY A 604 0.56 -23.40 7.00
C GLY A 604 1.13 -23.40 5.58
N LEU A 605 2.06 -24.31 5.30
CA LEU A 605 2.74 -24.38 4.01
C LEU A 605 1.97 -25.26 3.01
N LEU A 606 1.83 -24.77 1.78
CA LEU A 606 1.34 -25.58 0.66
C LEU A 606 2.36 -26.65 0.25
N ALA A 607 1.87 -27.82 -0.15
CA ALA A 607 2.70 -28.84 -0.78
C ALA A 607 2.77 -28.67 -2.29
N ALA A 608 3.75 -29.33 -2.89
CA ALA A 608 3.90 -29.39 -4.34
C ALA A 608 2.63 -29.96 -4.99
N PRO A 609 2.09 -29.33 -6.04
CA PRO A 609 0.82 -29.73 -6.63
C PRO A 609 0.91 -31.09 -7.32
N PRO A 610 -0.04 -32.01 -7.08
CA PRO A 610 -0.19 -33.18 -7.93
C PRO A 610 -0.72 -32.77 -9.30
N VAL A 611 -0.27 -33.46 -10.35
CA VAL A 611 -0.78 -33.30 -11.72
C VAL A 611 -2.00 -34.19 -11.92
N CYS A 612 -3.15 -33.56 -12.22
CA CYS A 612 -4.40 -34.21 -12.56
C CYS A 612 -4.77 -33.86 -14.00
N GLU A 613 -4.81 -34.85 -14.90
CA GLU A 613 -5.20 -34.66 -16.31
C GLU A 613 -4.43 -33.54 -17.02
N GLY A 614 -3.14 -33.40 -16.70
CA GLY A 614 -2.26 -32.38 -17.28
C GLY A 614 -2.30 -31.01 -16.57
N ARG A 615 -3.07 -30.86 -15.50
CA ARG A 615 -3.13 -29.62 -14.69
C ARG A 615 -2.58 -29.86 -13.29
N ALA A 616 -1.59 -29.09 -12.88
CA ALA A 616 -1.07 -29.09 -11.52
C ALA A 616 -1.96 -28.19 -10.63
N ALA A 617 -2.41 -28.68 -9.47
CA ALA A 617 -3.14 -27.86 -8.51
C ALA A 617 -2.98 -28.35 -7.06
N ASN A 618 -2.56 -27.46 -6.17
CA ASN A 618 -2.50 -27.67 -4.72
C ASN A 618 -3.64 -26.96 -3.97
N LEU A 619 -4.30 -25.98 -4.58
CA LEU A 619 -5.56 -25.42 -4.12
C LEU A 619 -6.69 -25.83 -5.07
N ARG A 620 -7.81 -26.31 -4.51
CA ARG A 620 -8.90 -26.92 -5.30
C ARG A 620 -10.27 -26.56 -4.74
N LEU A 621 -11.12 -25.99 -5.59
CA LEU A 621 -12.53 -25.75 -5.30
C LEU A 621 -13.39 -26.79 -6.02
N TRP A 622 -14.21 -27.52 -5.26
CA TRP A 622 -15.13 -28.53 -5.78
C TRP A 622 -16.58 -28.13 -5.53
N ASP A 623 -17.44 -28.28 -6.53
CA ASP A 623 -18.89 -28.37 -6.31
C ASP A 623 -19.20 -29.81 -5.89
N VAL A 624 -19.74 -29.96 -4.69
CA VAL A 624 -20.10 -31.23 -4.06
C VAL A 624 -21.61 -31.37 -3.82
N THR A 625 -22.41 -30.50 -4.46
CA THR A 625 -23.87 -30.48 -4.34
C THR A 625 -24.48 -31.84 -4.70
N ASP A 626 -23.96 -32.50 -5.76
CA ASP A 626 -24.21 -33.91 -6.03
C ASP A 626 -23.00 -34.74 -5.56
N PRO A 627 -23.04 -35.36 -4.37
CA PRO A 627 -21.90 -36.11 -3.84
C PRO A 627 -21.56 -37.36 -4.67
N LEU A 628 -22.46 -37.83 -5.55
CA LEU A 628 -22.16 -38.93 -6.46
C LEU A 628 -21.37 -38.47 -7.70
N ARG A 629 -21.43 -37.17 -8.02
CA ARG A 629 -20.81 -36.56 -9.19
C ARG A 629 -20.18 -35.20 -8.85
N PRO A 630 -19.22 -35.15 -7.91
CA PRO A 630 -18.50 -33.92 -7.64
C PRO A 630 -17.66 -33.53 -8.86
N PHE A 631 -17.50 -32.23 -9.08
CA PHE A 631 -16.66 -31.71 -10.15
C PHE A 631 -15.85 -30.50 -9.67
N PRO A 632 -14.62 -30.31 -10.19
CA PRO A 632 -13.87 -29.09 -9.90
C PRO A 632 -14.60 -27.91 -10.51
N VAL A 633 -14.78 -26.84 -9.73
CA VAL A 633 -15.35 -25.59 -10.22
C VAL A 633 -14.43 -25.07 -11.34
N PRO A 634 -14.97 -24.51 -12.45
CA PRO A 634 -14.16 -23.86 -13.48
C PRO A 634 -13.16 -22.89 -12.85
N PHE A 635 -11.90 -22.94 -13.31
CA PHE A 635 -10.77 -22.17 -12.77
C PHE A 635 -10.42 -22.42 -11.29
N GLY A 636 -11.17 -23.27 -10.59
CA GLY A 636 -10.93 -23.66 -9.21
C GLY A 636 -9.81 -24.68 -9.01
N LEU A 637 -8.95 -24.92 -10.00
CA LEU A 637 -7.75 -25.75 -9.87
C LEU A 637 -6.53 -24.85 -9.96
N LEU A 638 -5.97 -24.48 -8.81
CA LEU A 638 -4.95 -23.45 -8.70
C LEU A 638 -3.61 -24.07 -8.28
N HIS A 639 -2.55 -23.64 -8.98
CA HIS A 639 -1.17 -23.85 -8.56
C HIS A 639 -0.67 -22.56 -7.91
N ARG A 640 -0.33 -22.65 -6.63
CA ARG A 640 0.28 -21.57 -5.87
C ARG A 640 1.56 -22.02 -5.19
N SER A 641 2.58 -21.17 -5.24
CA SER A 641 3.80 -21.29 -4.47
C SER A 641 3.72 -20.39 -3.25
N MET A 642 4.47 -20.74 -2.20
CA MET A 642 4.65 -19.91 -1.01
C MET A 642 6.14 -19.84 -0.70
N ASP A 643 6.56 -18.73 -0.09
CA ASP A 643 7.85 -18.72 0.55
C ASP A 643 7.86 -19.75 1.70
N PRO A 644 8.90 -20.60 1.80
CA PRO A 644 8.98 -21.61 2.86
C PRO A 644 9.19 -21.01 4.26
N ARG A 645 9.54 -19.72 4.37
CA ARG A 645 9.69 -19.02 5.65
C ARG A 645 8.36 -18.49 6.16
N ASN A 646 7.39 -18.27 5.28
CA ASN A 646 6.04 -17.86 5.68
C ASN A 646 5.31 -19.03 6.35
N ARG A 647 4.49 -18.69 7.35
CA ARG A 647 3.54 -19.60 8.01
C ARG A 647 2.13 -19.40 7.51
N ARG A 648 1.82 -18.23 6.94
CA ARG A 648 0.55 -17.93 6.28
C ARG A 648 0.82 -17.15 4.99
N ALA A 649 0.00 -17.39 3.97
CA ALA A 649 0.05 -16.61 2.74
C ALA A 649 -1.35 -16.41 2.17
N HIS A 650 -1.50 -15.31 1.46
CA HIS A 650 -2.72 -14.87 0.81
C HIS A 650 -2.59 -15.00 -0.70
N PHE A 651 -3.66 -15.46 -1.34
CA PHE A 651 -3.70 -15.67 -2.77
C PHE A 651 -4.87 -14.94 -3.40
N PRO A 652 -4.61 -13.86 -4.15
CA PRO A 652 -5.60 -13.23 -4.98
C PRO A 652 -6.17 -14.25 -5.98
N VAL A 653 -7.49 -14.34 -6.03
CA VAL A 653 -8.22 -15.25 -6.92
C VAL A 653 -9.49 -14.59 -7.43
N ASP A 654 -10.01 -15.16 -8.51
CA ASP A 654 -11.35 -14.86 -8.98
C ASP A 654 -12.07 -16.20 -9.05
N LEU A 655 -12.78 -16.64 -8.03
CA LEU A 655 -13.55 -17.90 -8.09
C LEU A 655 -15.03 -17.61 -7.89
N ARG A 656 -15.83 -18.01 -8.88
CA ARG A 656 -17.27 -17.81 -8.85
C ARG A 656 -17.98 -18.98 -8.16
N LEU A 657 -18.90 -18.64 -7.26
CA LEU A 657 -19.81 -19.58 -6.61
C LEU A 657 -21.23 -19.32 -7.09
N GLU A 658 -21.87 -20.31 -7.67
CA GLU A 658 -23.28 -20.24 -8.07
C GLU A 658 -24.20 -20.39 -6.84
N PRO A 659 -25.38 -19.74 -6.83
CA PRO A 659 -26.31 -19.85 -5.72
C PRO A 659 -26.94 -21.26 -5.63
N GLY A 660 -27.34 -21.66 -4.42
CA GLY A 660 -28.01 -22.94 -4.19
C GLY A 660 -27.09 -24.16 -4.24
N ARG A 661 -25.78 -23.97 -4.03
CA ARG A 661 -24.76 -25.00 -4.17
C ARG A 661 -24.01 -25.25 -2.86
N LEU A 662 -23.31 -26.38 -2.83
CA LEU A 662 -22.39 -26.74 -1.77
C LEU A 662 -21.00 -26.91 -2.36
N TYR A 663 -20.04 -26.18 -1.81
CA TYR A 663 -18.66 -26.17 -2.27
C TYR A 663 -17.70 -26.63 -1.18
N ARG A 664 -16.60 -27.25 -1.58
CA ARG A 664 -15.46 -27.55 -0.69
C ARG A 664 -14.19 -27.00 -1.31
N LEU A 665 -13.55 -26.06 -0.60
CA LEU A 665 -12.23 -25.55 -0.93
C LEU A 665 -11.19 -26.32 -0.12
N VAL A 666 -10.22 -26.92 -0.78
CA VAL A 666 -9.18 -27.72 -0.13
C VAL A 666 -7.78 -27.33 -0.61
N ALA A 667 -6.84 -27.33 0.32
CA ALA A 667 -5.41 -27.08 0.13
C ALA A 667 -4.63 -28.37 0.43
N LEU A 668 -3.73 -28.78 -0.46
CA LEU A 668 -2.71 -29.80 -0.16
C LEU A 668 -1.56 -29.13 0.59
N VAL A 669 -1.23 -29.64 1.76
CA VAL A 669 -0.32 -28.95 2.70
C VAL A 669 0.86 -29.80 3.16
N GLN A 670 1.97 -29.14 3.45
CA GLN A 670 3.13 -29.69 4.18
C GLN A 670 3.04 -29.41 5.68
N SER A 671 2.33 -28.36 6.05
CA SER A 671 2.00 -28.02 7.44
C SER A 671 0.69 -27.25 7.49
N TYR A 672 0.02 -27.25 8.63
CA TYR A 672 -1.25 -26.54 8.82
C TYR A 672 -1.42 -26.08 10.26
N ARG A 673 -2.20 -25.03 10.47
CA ARG A 673 -2.63 -24.61 11.80
C ARG A 673 -4.15 -24.51 11.85
N ALA A 674 -4.73 -25.04 12.93
CA ALA A 674 -6.16 -24.96 13.16
C ALA A 674 -6.53 -23.61 13.77
N THR A 675 -7.53 -22.96 13.18
CA THR A 675 -8.26 -21.83 13.75
C THR A 675 -9.56 -22.36 14.37
N PRO A 676 -9.75 -22.26 15.69
CA PRO A 676 -10.98 -22.68 16.34
C PRO A 676 -12.18 -21.84 15.87
N ILE A 677 -13.30 -22.49 15.60
CA ILE A 677 -14.57 -21.85 15.23
C ILE A 677 -15.75 -22.49 15.96
N ALA A 678 -16.87 -21.77 16.03
CA ALA A 678 -18.16 -22.31 16.45
C ALA A 678 -19.06 -22.51 15.22
N GLY A 679 -18.78 -23.58 14.46
CA GLY A 679 -19.51 -23.87 13.21
C GLY A 679 -20.93 -24.43 13.44
N PRO A 680 -21.86 -24.19 12.50
CA PRO A 680 -21.69 -23.43 11.26
C PRO A 680 -21.73 -21.91 11.47
N VAL A 681 -20.95 -21.16 10.69
CA VAL A 681 -20.90 -19.68 10.74
C VAL A 681 -21.70 -19.11 9.57
N ASP A 682 -22.76 -18.37 9.86
CA ASP A 682 -23.68 -17.79 8.87
C ASP A 682 -23.29 -16.34 8.54
N HIS A 683 -23.10 -16.05 7.25
CA HIS A 683 -22.79 -14.73 6.70
C HIS A 683 -23.96 -14.17 5.87
N GLY A 684 -25.16 -14.76 6.00
CA GLY A 684 -26.38 -14.36 5.30
C GLY A 684 -26.43 -14.89 3.86
N ALA A 685 -25.50 -14.47 2.99
CA ALA A 685 -25.45 -14.92 1.60
C ALA A 685 -24.81 -16.31 1.45
N PHE A 686 -23.91 -16.66 2.36
CA PHE A 686 -23.26 -17.97 2.42
C PHE A 686 -23.03 -18.39 3.86
N GLN A 687 -22.75 -19.68 4.05
CA GLN A 687 -22.47 -20.26 5.36
C GLN A 687 -21.21 -21.13 5.28
N ILE A 688 -20.36 -21.04 6.30
CA ILE A 688 -19.22 -21.94 6.49
C ILE A 688 -19.68 -23.06 7.42
N ASN A 689 -19.80 -24.28 6.89
CA ASN A 689 -20.34 -25.42 7.64
C ASN A 689 -19.32 -26.05 8.61
N GLY A 690 -18.04 -25.81 8.36
CA GLY A 690 -16.92 -26.36 9.14
C GLY A 690 -15.67 -26.52 8.27
N GLY A 691 -14.55 -26.82 8.93
CA GLY A 691 -13.31 -27.18 8.27
C GLY A 691 -13.30 -28.62 7.75
N LEU A 692 -12.23 -28.95 7.06
CA LEU A 692 -11.93 -30.27 6.51
C LEU A 692 -10.48 -30.59 6.84
N HIS A 693 -10.21 -31.82 7.27
CA HIS A 693 -8.86 -32.34 7.45
C HIS A 693 -8.84 -33.83 7.12
N PHE A 694 -8.12 -34.23 6.08
CA PHE A 694 -8.13 -35.60 5.57
C PHE A 694 -6.89 -35.93 4.74
N SER A 695 -6.69 -37.21 4.44
CA SER A 695 -5.66 -37.68 3.51
C SER A 695 -6.30 -38.32 2.29
N ASP A 696 -5.87 -37.95 1.08
CA ASP A 696 -6.36 -38.54 -0.18
C ASP A 696 -5.24 -38.71 -1.22
N PRO A 697 -4.67 -39.92 -1.36
CA PRO A 697 -3.66 -40.20 -2.39
C PRO A 697 -4.22 -40.21 -3.82
N GLN A 698 -5.55 -40.10 -4.00
CA GLN A 698 -6.23 -40.08 -5.30
C GLN A 698 -7.08 -38.80 -5.49
N ALA A 699 -6.58 -37.68 -4.98
CA ALA A 699 -7.29 -36.40 -4.91
C ALA A 699 -7.80 -35.82 -6.25
N CYS A 700 -7.35 -36.34 -7.40
CA CYS A 700 -7.80 -35.87 -8.72
C CYS A 700 -9.28 -36.16 -9.03
N LYS A 701 -9.94 -37.03 -8.27
CA LYS A 701 -11.32 -37.49 -8.54
C LYS A 701 -12.38 -36.90 -7.60
N GLY A 702 -11.99 -36.04 -6.65
CA GLY A 702 -12.91 -35.43 -5.67
C GLY A 702 -13.53 -36.40 -4.66
N ARG A 703 -13.15 -37.68 -4.68
CA ARG A 703 -13.76 -38.71 -3.81
C ARG A 703 -13.40 -38.51 -2.34
N GLY A 704 -12.15 -38.20 -2.02
CA GLY A 704 -11.75 -37.86 -0.65
C GLY A 704 -12.43 -36.57 -0.19
N VAL A 705 -12.48 -35.57 -1.08
CA VAL A 705 -13.15 -34.27 -0.82
C VAL A 705 -14.61 -34.43 -0.43
N VAL A 706 -15.38 -35.29 -1.10
CA VAL A 706 -16.81 -35.51 -0.76
C VAL A 706 -16.98 -36.34 0.52
N ARG A 707 -16.09 -37.30 0.76
CA ARG A 707 -16.24 -38.26 1.86
C ARG A 707 -15.65 -37.78 3.19
N SER A 708 -14.82 -36.73 3.16
CA SER A 708 -14.23 -36.16 4.35
C SER A 708 -15.32 -35.68 5.31
N ALA A 709 -15.11 -35.96 6.59
CA ALA A 709 -15.94 -35.45 7.66
C ALA A 709 -15.69 -33.94 7.82
N LEU A 710 -16.74 -33.20 8.14
CA LEU A 710 -16.63 -31.80 8.54
C LEU A 710 -16.13 -31.73 9.98
N ASP A 711 -15.21 -30.80 10.23
CA ASP A 711 -14.85 -30.36 11.56
C ASP A 711 -15.62 -29.07 11.89
N PRO A 712 -16.67 -29.12 12.71
CA PRO A 712 -17.41 -27.92 13.10
C PRO A 712 -16.64 -27.04 14.09
N GLY A 713 -15.54 -27.53 14.65
CA GLY A 713 -14.76 -26.85 15.68
C GLY A 713 -13.52 -26.12 15.15
N ASN A 714 -13.07 -26.40 13.93
CA ASN A 714 -11.86 -25.79 13.37
C ASN A 714 -11.97 -25.52 11.87
N VAL A 715 -11.23 -24.51 11.40
CA VAL A 715 -10.85 -24.29 10.00
C VAL A 715 -9.32 -24.14 9.90
N TYR A 716 -8.77 -24.13 8.70
CA TYR A 716 -7.32 -24.11 8.45
C TYR A 716 -6.91 -23.15 7.33
N LEU A 717 -7.92 -22.58 6.66
CA LEU A 717 -7.79 -21.57 5.63
C LEU A 717 -9.00 -20.66 5.75
N SER A 718 -8.88 -19.44 5.26
CA SER A 718 -9.97 -18.47 5.18
C SER A 718 -10.10 -17.96 3.74
N VAL A 719 -11.27 -17.42 3.41
CA VAL A 719 -11.57 -16.82 2.10
C VAL A 719 -12.20 -15.45 2.30
N ARG A 720 -11.88 -14.50 1.41
CA ARG A 720 -12.57 -13.21 1.32
C ARG A 720 -13.61 -13.28 0.21
N VAL A 721 -14.88 -13.07 0.55
CA VAL A 721 -16.03 -13.28 -0.36
C VAL A 721 -16.73 -11.95 -0.64
N SER A 722 -16.86 -11.60 -1.92
CA SER A 722 -17.81 -10.59 -2.35
C SER A 722 -19.20 -11.22 -2.52
N THR A 723 -20.22 -10.56 -1.98
CA THR A 723 -21.61 -11.01 -2.09
C THR A 723 -22.26 -10.69 -3.43
N ASP A 724 -21.56 -9.93 -4.29
CA ASP A 724 -21.92 -9.73 -5.70
C ASP A 724 -20.82 -10.28 -6.62
N GLY A 725 -21.01 -11.52 -7.07
CA GLY A 725 -20.12 -12.17 -8.04
C GLY A 725 -20.55 -12.00 -9.50
N ALA A 726 -21.58 -11.20 -9.78
CA ALA A 726 -22.03 -11.00 -11.16
C ALA A 726 -21.08 -10.08 -11.93
N ARG A 727 -21.05 -10.23 -13.26
CA ARG A 727 -20.32 -9.31 -14.14
C ARG A 727 -21.30 -8.27 -14.65
N HIS A 728 -21.06 -7.03 -14.27
CA HIS A 728 -21.92 -5.91 -14.61
C HIS A 728 -21.30 -5.08 -15.74
N TRP A 729 -22.17 -4.51 -16.57
CA TRP A 729 -21.78 -3.46 -17.49
C TRP A 729 -21.64 -2.14 -16.74
N ALA A 730 -20.45 -1.57 -16.74
CA ALA A 730 -20.14 -0.23 -16.26
C ALA A 730 -20.32 0.79 -17.40
N ASP A 731 -20.97 1.92 -17.10
CA ASP A 731 -20.91 3.12 -17.93
C ASP A 731 -19.71 3.95 -17.50
N LEU A 732 -18.69 4.00 -18.36
CA LEU A 732 -17.45 4.73 -18.12
C LEU A 732 -17.54 6.21 -18.54
N GLY A 733 -18.71 6.71 -18.93
CA GLY A 733 -18.90 8.09 -19.32
C GLY A 733 -18.09 8.50 -20.55
N ASN A 734 -17.59 9.74 -20.59
CA ASN A 734 -16.74 10.28 -21.67
C ASN A 734 -17.40 10.39 -23.07
N ALA A 735 -18.71 10.63 -23.13
CA ALA A 735 -19.38 10.99 -24.39
C ALA A 735 -18.99 12.41 -24.85
N SER A 736 -18.80 12.61 -26.16
CA SER A 736 -18.50 13.94 -26.73
C SER A 736 -19.58 14.98 -26.42
N HIS A 737 -20.85 14.56 -26.39
CA HIS A 737 -21.97 15.39 -25.95
C HIS A 737 -23.16 14.52 -25.53
N ALA A 738 -24.03 15.06 -24.66
CA ALA A 738 -25.32 14.44 -24.37
C ALA A 738 -26.34 14.74 -25.48
N PRO A 739 -27.27 13.82 -25.83
CA PRO A 739 -27.49 12.48 -25.24
C PRO A 739 -26.93 11.33 -26.11
N LEU A 740 -25.68 11.39 -26.60
CA LEU A 740 -25.09 10.28 -27.38
C LEU A 740 -24.69 9.10 -26.47
N GLN A 741 -25.49 8.04 -26.47
CA GLN A 741 -25.37 6.96 -25.50
C GLN A 741 -25.34 5.57 -26.15
N LEU A 742 -24.33 4.78 -25.80
CA LEU A 742 -24.20 3.36 -26.05
C LEU A 742 -24.61 2.60 -24.78
N THR A 743 -25.40 1.56 -24.96
CA THR A 743 -25.77 0.59 -23.90
C THR A 743 -25.49 -0.81 -24.40
N ALA A 744 -25.17 -1.71 -23.47
CA ALA A 744 -24.87 -3.10 -23.76
C ALA A 744 -25.66 -4.04 -22.86
N SER A 745 -26.00 -5.20 -23.38
CA SER A 745 -26.57 -6.30 -22.60
C SER A 745 -26.12 -7.63 -23.20
N GLY A 746 -26.04 -8.64 -22.36
CA GLY A 746 -25.55 -9.94 -22.75
C GLY A 746 -24.75 -10.58 -21.63
N ASP A 747 -24.52 -11.87 -21.80
CA ASP A 747 -23.72 -12.67 -20.90
C ASP A 747 -22.24 -12.59 -21.33
N PRO A 748 -21.31 -12.19 -20.46
CA PRO A 748 -19.90 -12.02 -20.82
C PRO A 748 -19.12 -13.35 -20.91
N ARG A 749 -19.82 -14.47 -21.08
CA ARG A 749 -19.24 -15.77 -21.42
C ARG A 749 -18.92 -15.87 -22.90
N ALA A 750 -17.76 -16.43 -23.22
CA ALA A 750 -17.29 -16.64 -24.57
C ALA A 750 -18.37 -17.26 -25.50
N GLY A 751 -18.64 -16.60 -26.63
CA GLY A 751 -19.61 -17.05 -27.61
C GLY A 751 -21.08 -16.73 -27.32
N SER A 752 -21.41 -16.22 -26.13
CA SER A 752 -22.79 -15.84 -25.76
C SER A 752 -23.28 -14.63 -26.54
N PRO A 753 -24.60 -14.45 -26.77
CA PRO A 753 -25.13 -13.28 -27.46
C PRO A 753 -24.85 -11.97 -26.70
N ILE A 754 -24.39 -10.96 -27.43
CA ILE A 754 -24.26 -9.57 -26.96
C ILE A 754 -25.10 -8.66 -27.85
N THR A 755 -25.81 -7.72 -27.23
CA THR A 755 -26.56 -6.67 -27.93
C THR A 755 -26.04 -5.30 -27.51
N LEU A 756 -25.66 -4.48 -28.48
CA LEU A 756 -25.30 -3.08 -28.30
C LEU A 756 -26.41 -2.20 -28.89
N GLN A 757 -26.78 -1.15 -28.17
CA GLN A 757 -27.77 -0.16 -28.62
C GLN A 757 -27.20 1.24 -28.48
N LEU A 758 -27.12 1.94 -29.60
CA LEU A 758 -26.72 3.34 -29.69
C LEU A 758 -27.96 4.23 -29.87
N GLN A 759 -28.01 5.34 -29.15
CA GLN A 759 -29.07 6.35 -29.23
C GLN A 759 -28.48 7.77 -29.20
N GLY A 760 -29.22 8.75 -29.70
CA GLY A 760 -28.82 10.16 -29.67
C GLY A 760 -27.75 10.57 -30.69
N ALA A 761 -27.47 9.70 -31.65
CA ALA A 761 -26.53 9.97 -32.74
C ALA A 761 -27.16 10.79 -33.88
N PRO A 762 -26.36 11.44 -34.73
CA PRO A 762 -26.88 12.05 -35.96
C PRO A 762 -27.65 11.02 -36.82
N PRO A 763 -28.77 11.40 -37.45
CA PRO A 763 -29.54 10.50 -38.31
C PRO A 763 -28.75 10.02 -39.53
N LEU A 764 -28.93 8.77 -39.92
CA LEU A 764 -28.31 8.17 -41.11
C LEU A 764 -26.76 8.28 -41.13
N ALA A 765 -26.14 8.33 -39.96
CA ALA A 765 -24.71 8.46 -39.78
C ALA A 765 -24.01 7.09 -39.75
N PRO A 766 -22.88 6.93 -40.47
CA PRO A 766 -21.99 5.77 -40.30
C PRO A 766 -21.46 5.66 -38.87
N VAL A 767 -21.48 4.44 -38.33
CA VAL A 767 -20.95 4.12 -37.01
C VAL A 767 -19.79 3.14 -37.13
N ARG A 768 -18.85 3.18 -36.18
CA ARG A 768 -17.83 2.17 -35.85
C ARG A 768 -17.86 1.94 -34.34
N VAL A 769 -17.65 0.71 -33.88
CA VAL A 769 -17.43 0.44 -32.46
C VAL A 769 -15.96 0.10 -32.28
N VAL A 770 -15.29 0.87 -31.43
CA VAL A 770 -13.92 0.63 -30.99
C VAL A 770 -13.99 -0.25 -29.75
N ALA A 771 -13.18 -1.30 -29.72
CA ALA A 771 -13.11 -2.24 -28.62
C ALA A 771 -11.65 -2.46 -28.18
N GLY A 772 -11.45 -2.55 -26.87
CA GLY A 772 -10.13 -2.73 -26.24
C GLY A 772 -10.18 -3.63 -25.02
N GLY A 773 -9.05 -4.26 -24.71
CA GLY A 773 -8.86 -5.02 -23.48
C GLY A 773 -8.53 -4.16 -22.25
N ALA A 774 -8.34 -2.85 -22.44
CA ALA A 774 -7.94 -1.88 -21.43
C ALA A 774 -8.43 -0.48 -21.80
N VAL A 775 -8.28 0.47 -20.87
CA VAL A 775 -8.48 1.91 -21.14
C VAL A 775 -7.18 2.57 -21.63
N ALA A 776 -7.32 3.61 -22.44
CA ALA A 776 -6.23 4.41 -22.99
C ALA A 776 -6.49 5.93 -22.94
N CYS A 777 -7.75 6.40 -22.94
CA CYS A 777 -8.09 7.83 -22.82
C CYS A 777 -7.38 8.77 -23.80
N LEU A 778 -7.43 8.42 -25.09
CA LEU A 778 -6.79 9.18 -26.16
C LEU A 778 -7.67 10.37 -26.57
N ARG A 779 -7.17 11.60 -26.42
CA ARG A 779 -7.89 12.83 -26.80
C ARG A 779 -7.72 13.15 -28.30
N HIS A 780 -8.84 13.48 -28.95
CA HIS A 780 -8.91 13.93 -30.34
C HIS A 780 -9.83 15.15 -30.45
N GLY A 781 -9.26 16.34 -30.26
CA GLY A 781 -10.07 17.56 -30.12
C GLY A 781 -10.86 17.55 -28.81
N ASP A 782 -12.18 17.67 -28.92
CA ASP A 782 -13.14 17.57 -27.81
C ASP A 782 -13.59 16.13 -27.50
N ALA A 783 -13.24 15.16 -28.35
CA ALA A 783 -13.58 13.76 -28.17
C ALA A 783 -12.50 12.99 -27.38
N VAL A 784 -12.91 12.07 -26.50
CA VAL A 784 -12.02 11.20 -25.72
C VAL A 784 -12.30 9.74 -26.05
N LEU A 785 -11.34 9.09 -26.71
CA LEU A 785 -11.39 7.66 -26.99
C LEU A 785 -10.89 6.90 -25.76
N VAL A 786 -11.83 6.32 -25.01
CA VAL A 786 -11.55 5.60 -23.77
C VAL A 786 -10.86 4.25 -24.01
N PRO A 787 -11.32 3.33 -24.88
CA PRO A 787 -10.68 2.03 -25.04
C PRO A 787 -9.30 2.13 -25.74
N GLU A 788 -8.37 1.26 -25.37
CA GLU A 788 -7.23 0.94 -26.25
C GLU A 788 -7.79 0.38 -27.56
N PRO A 789 -7.45 0.93 -28.75
CA PRO A 789 -8.10 0.57 -30.00
C PRO A 789 -7.58 -0.74 -30.58
N ASP A 790 -7.73 -1.85 -29.85
CA ASP A 790 -7.27 -3.19 -30.24
C ASP A 790 -8.07 -3.73 -31.43
N PHE A 791 -9.38 -3.47 -31.44
CA PHE A 791 -10.30 -3.97 -32.47
C PHE A 791 -11.29 -2.90 -32.93
N LEU A 792 -11.57 -2.92 -34.23
CA LEU A 792 -12.70 -2.20 -34.82
C LEU A 792 -13.79 -3.20 -35.19
N LEU A 793 -14.91 -3.15 -34.49
CA LEU A 793 -16.04 -4.03 -34.77
C LEU A 793 -16.84 -3.50 -35.97
N PRO A 794 -17.39 -4.39 -36.82
CA PRO A 794 -18.26 -3.98 -37.91
C PRO A 794 -19.42 -3.17 -37.37
N ALA A 795 -19.75 -2.08 -38.02
CA ALA A 795 -20.84 -1.23 -37.58
C ALA A 795 -21.59 -0.64 -38.78
N GLY A 796 -22.85 -0.30 -38.50
CA GLY A 796 -23.84 0.05 -39.49
C GLY A 796 -24.02 1.55 -39.67
N THR A 797 -25.24 1.92 -39.98
CA THR A 797 -25.69 3.29 -40.14
C THR A 797 -26.88 3.49 -39.23
N THR A 798 -26.94 4.61 -38.52
CA THR A 798 -28.09 4.94 -37.67
C THR A 798 -29.37 5.08 -38.49
N ASP A 799 -30.52 4.84 -37.89
CA ASP A 799 -31.80 5.12 -38.51
C ASP A 799 -32.10 6.64 -38.57
N ALA A 800 -33.27 7.00 -39.10
CA ALA A 800 -33.72 8.39 -39.17
C ALA A 800 -33.95 9.04 -37.78
N ALA A 801 -34.03 8.24 -36.72
CA ALA A 801 -34.15 8.69 -35.34
C ALA A 801 -32.80 8.72 -34.61
N GLY A 802 -31.69 8.46 -35.30
CA GLY A 802 -30.36 8.48 -34.68
C GLY A 802 -30.06 7.25 -33.82
N ARG A 803 -30.70 6.11 -34.10
CA ARG A 803 -30.56 4.87 -33.34
C ARG A 803 -29.89 3.77 -34.15
N LEU A 804 -29.15 2.89 -33.48
CA LEU A 804 -28.58 1.69 -34.08
C LEU A 804 -28.61 0.55 -33.07
N THR A 805 -29.07 -0.63 -33.48
CA THR A 805 -28.97 -1.87 -32.69
C THR A 805 -28.06 -2.84 -33.41
N MET A 806 -27.10 -3.39 -32.67
CA MET A 806 -26.11 -4.33 -33.16
C MET A 806 -26.16 -5.58 -32.29
N THR A 807 -26.15 -6.75 -32.93
CA THR A 807 -26.13 -8.05 -32.23
C THR A 807 -24.92 -8.83 -32.68
N GLY A 808 -24.22 -9.44 -31.74
CA GLY A 808 -23.04 -10.25 -32.00
C GLY A 808 -22.91 -11.40 -31.01
N LYS A 809 -21.71 -11.95 -30.94
CA LYS A 809 -21.32 -12.92 -29.92
C LYS A 809 -20.14 -12.38 -29.12
N TRP A 810 -20.07 -12.76 -27.86
CA TRP A 810 -18.92 -12.47 -27.00
C TRP A 810 -17.65 -13.07 -27.60
N PRO A 811 -16.50 -12.37 -27.56
CA PRO A 811 -15.23 -12.88 -28.05
C PRO A 811 -14.81 -14.18 -27.34
N TYR A 812 -14.07 -15.04 -28.05
CA TYR A 812 -13.51 -16.29 -27.49
C TYR A 812 -12.06 -16.15 -27.00
N PHE A 813 -11.42 -15.01 -27.25
CA PHE A 813 -10.01 -14.79 -26.98
C PHE A 813 -9.76 -13.95 -25.73
N LEU A 814 -10.81 -13.42 -25.10
CA LEU A 814 -10.64 -12.68 -23.84
C LEU A 814 -10.38 -13.69 -22.74
N GLU A 815 -9.38 -13.40 -21.92
CA GLU A 815 -9.10 -14.18 -20.73
C GLU A 815 -10.14 -13.86 -19.66
N ARG A 816 -10.41 -14.84 -18.78
CA ARG A 816 -11.33 -14.64 -17.66
C ARG A 816 -10.89 -13.47 -16.78
N GLY A 817 -11.86 -12.62 -16.44
CA GLY A 817 -11.62 -11.42 -15.63
C GLY A 817 -10.88 -10.32 -16.39
N ALA A 818 -10.58 -10.47 -17.69
CA ALA A 818 -10.07 -9.39 -18.51
C ALA A 818 -11.20 -8.39 -18.84
N PRO A 819 -10.94 -7.07 -18.84
CA PRO A 819 -11.91 -6.09 -19.28
C PRO A 819 -12.18 -6.20 -20.79
N LEU A 820 -13.42 -5.89 -21.18
CA LEU A 820 -13.78 -5.48 -22.52
C LEU A 820 -14.35 -4.07 -22.46
N VAL A 821 -13.63 -3.12 -23.03
CA VAL A 821 -14.05 -1.70 -23.12
C VAL A 821 -14.56 -1.43 -24.53
N LEU A 822 -15.73 -0.80 -24.66
CA LEU A 822 -16.42 -0.52 -25.92
C LEU A 822 -16.82 0.95 -26.01
N GLN A 823 -16.63 1.58 -27.17
CA GLN A 823 -17.12 2.94 -27.44
C GLN A 823 -17.53 3.09 -28.91
N ALA A 824 -18.64 3.78 -29.19
CA ALA A 824 -19.09 4.01 -30.55
C ALA A 824 -18.54 5.33 -31.10
N ALA A 825 -17.87 5.27 -32.24
CA ALA A 825 -17.49 6.43 -33.06
C ALA A 825 -18.52 6.64 -34.17
N VAL A 826 -19.14 7.81 -34.17
CA VAL A 826 -20.18 8.17 -35.13
C VAL A 826 -19.67 9.29 -36.02
N ALA A 827 -19.70 9.10 -37.33
CA ALA A 827 -19.29 10.13 -38.27
C ALA A 827 -20.19 11.37 -38.14
N ASP A 828 -19.56 12.53 -37.97
CA ASP A 828 -20.25 13.81 -37.85
C ASP A 828 -19.40 14.90 -38.53
N ALA A 829 -19.89 15.39 -39.68
CA ALA A 829 -19.22 16.43 -40.44
C ALA A 829 -19.22 17.80 -39.75
N GLY A 830 -20.06 17.99 -38.72
CA GLY A 830 -20.10 19.19 -37.89
C GLY A 830 -19.06 19.17 -36.76
N SER A 831 -18.53 18.00 -36.40
CA SER A 831 -17.49 17.86 -35.39
C SER A 831 -16.11 18.24 -35.96
N PRO A 832 -15.25 18.95 -35.20
CA PRO A 832 -13.87 19.22 -35.60
C PRO A 832 -13.05 17.96 -35.91
N ALA A 833 -13.34 16.84 -35.22
CA ALA A 833 -12.68 15.56 -35.44
C ALA A 833 -13.26 14.78 -36.62
N GLY A 834 -14.37 15.23 -37.21
CA GLY A 834 -15.15 14.49 -38.22
C GLY A 834 -15.96 13.32 -37.66
N PHE A 835 -15.95 13.13 -36.34
CA PHE A 835 -16.74 12.16 -35.60
C PHE A 835 -17.02 12.64 -34.17
N VAL A 836 -18.02 12.04 -33.55
CA VAL A 836 -18.32 12.15 -32.12
C VAL A 836 -18.28 10.77 -31.48
N LEU A 837 -17.96 10.70 -30.20
CA LEU A 837 -17.88 9.45 -29.44
C LEU A 837 -19.04 9.34 -28.44
N SER A 838 -19.64 8.15 -28.34
CA SER A 838 -20.57 7.83 -27.26
C SER A 838 -19.87 7.77 -25.91
N ASN A 839 -20.63 7.56 -24.84
CA ASN A 839 -20.04 7.04 -23.62
C ASN A 839 -19.34 5.71 -23.90
N ALA A 840 -18.30 5.42 -23.12
CA ALA A 840 -17.64 4.13 -23.11
C ALA A 840 -18.35 3.19 -22.14
N LEU A 841 -18.34 1.90 -22.46
CA LEU A 841 -18.86 0.85 -21.61
C LEU A 841 -17.74 -0.13 -21.30
N ALA A 842 -17.76 -0.73 -20.12
CA ALA A 842 -16.88 -1.84 -19.79
C ALA A 842 -17.62 -2.97 -19.07
N THR A 843 -17.11 -4.18 -19.19
CA THR A 843 -17.45 -5.32 -18.33
C THR A 843 -16.26 -6.26 -18.31
N LEU A 844 -16.24 -7.20 -17.39
CA LEU A 844 -15.21 -8.24 -17.33
C LEU A 844 -15.69 -9.52 -18.01
N SER A 845 -14.76 -10.25 -18.65
CA SER A 845 -15.02 -11.58 -19.22
C SER A 845 -15.28 -12.61 -18.12
N GLU A 846 -16.17 -13.56 -18.39
CA GLU A 846 -16.51 -14.63 -17.45
C GLU A 846 -15.70 -15.92 -17.67
N ASP A 847 -15.27 -16.17 -18.90
CA ASP A 847 -14.57 -17.39 -19.35
C ASP A 847 -13.24 -17.08 -20.02
#